data_AF-A0A553V5T0-F1
#
_entry.id   AF-A0A553V5T0-F1
#
_cell.length_a   1.000
_cell.length_b   1.000
_cell.length_c   1.000
_cell.angle_alpha   90.00
_cell.angle_beta   90.00
_cell.angle_gamma   90.00
#
_symmetry.space_group_name_H-M   'P 1'
#
loop_
_entity.id
_entity.type
_entity.pdbx_description
1 polymer ?
#
loop_
_entity_poly.entity_id
_entity_poly.type
_entity_poly.pdbx_seq_one_letter_code
_entity_poly.pdbx_strand_id
1 'polypeptide(L)'
;MPYRQAVAQLGDLISARALERLIESAAQDRSMRPEELSSAQLADILKRDVFRRLQLTVPASLAKRRIEEVLANLKLSAVVSPAPPSAVTRIEPPPQSQQSGAAQVPEPQQSAPQPSAAQAQNQVHVASLEESLKAYSLYFDWPEVKRLRALSAVLHGELGAGKPLPDKLVAEGLDLQETLSRRLAEALVMQESDLAELRAGFGRVEGVGGPKVRRLSGLLQSIEDAQKTGALLPSEVERARNLTLDLRKLVASSVVGLPTGGAAPQASDDVVQQVRELDRAHEVRALSDLSREFAPLLRVEEGLNLEIQAAKERLDGGHLLGEERFVRLRSDLEAAQLAQLAQQQTELSDFETRLSQLDSALRPVEQAQLGAAVARGLLSSGSLATDELRLLSRSLPLLESGDASAEDALENQRELLEIEQAARDLPVIEGLQGDLSQAAQALERGEMADLSALWAVIDQRKGVAAQEREALDLRTRQVLDEYGRYRHLAGDTISHLGRLADTLRSHLKLGKLSADGRAHYMQVLGDAEALLSEARAEFQVARDLTAQFGEEALTGLLDALGLDEEPEQELVTLPPLPQGLWELRGGTVMRGAPDPQAWSLARLSAQLAELPLPIGDAEVRLDTPQGVWLLLPHLGGHRAAQGRDIEEARARMSDFPE
;
A
#
# COMPACT_ATOMS: atom_id res chain seq x y z
N MET A 1 37.17 9.98 16.35
CA MET A 1 36.32 9.57 17.49
C MET A 1 35.31 8.54 17.02
N PRO A 2 35.08 7.45 17.78
CA PRO A 2 34.22 6.35 17.33
C PRO A 2 32.75 6.75 17.13
N TYR A 3 32.21 7.66 17.95
CA TYR A 3 30.81 8.09 17.81
C TYR A 3 30.57 8.83 16.47
N ARG A 4 31.42 9.81 16.09
CA ARG A 4 31.29 10.52 14.79
C ARG A 4 31.38 9.60 13.58
N GLN A 5 32.16 8.51 13.69
CA GLN A 5 32.25 7.50 12.64
C GLN A 5 30.99 6.64 12.56
N ALA A 6 30.34 6.33 13.69
CA ALA A 6 29.02 5.69 13.71
C ALA A 6 27.93 6.60 13.11
N VAL A 7 27.97 7.90 13.44
CA VAL A 7 27.08 8.93 12.89
C VAL A 7 27.20 9.00 11.36
N ALA A 8 28.43 9.12 10.86
CA ALA A 8 28.69 9.20 9.41
C ALA A 8 28.27 7.92 8.64
N GLN A 9 28.30 6.74 9.26
CA GLN A 9 27.94 5.46 8.60
C GLN A 9 26.44 5.08 8.72
N LEU A 10 25.68 5.81 9.53
CA LEU A 10 24.22 5.64 9.68
C LEU A 10 23.44 6.87 9.21
N GLY A 11 24.14 7.94 8.80
CA GLY A 11 23.58 9.14 8.17
C GLY A 11 22.71 8.83 6.95
N ASP A 12 23.02 7.74 6.23
CA ASP A 12 22.27 7.20 5.09
C ASP A 12 20.82 6.77 5.46
N LEU A 13 20.53 6.50 6.74
CA LEU A 13 19.26 5.90 7.20
C LEU A 13 18.49 6.76 8.21
N ILE A 14 19.19 7.65 8.93
CA ILE A 14 18.65 8.63 9.88
C ILE A 14 19.53 9.86 9.78
N SER A 15 18.95 11.07 9.80
CA SER A 15 19.72 12.31 9.72
C SER A 15 20.83 12.37 10.79
N ALA A 16 22.04 12.77 10.37
CA ALA A 16 23.21 12.77 11.24
C ALA A 16 22.98 13.54 12.56
N ARG A 17 22.25 14.66 12.48
CA ARG A 17 21.90 15.53 13.62
C ARG A 17 20.91 14.86 14.60
N ALA A 18 19.92 14.11 14.09
CA ALA A 18 19.01 13.32 14.93
C ALA A 18 19.74 12.14 15.59
N LEU A 19 20.66 11.49 14.87
CA LEU A 19 21.46 10.41 15.39
C LEU A 19 22.48 10.88 16.44
N GLU A 20 23.12 12.03 16.24
CA GLU A 20 23.96 12.68 17.26
C GLU A 20 23.15 13.00 18.52
N ARG A 21 22.00 13.67 18.39
CA ARG A 21 21.11 13.97 19.53
C ARG A 21 20.61 12.71 20.26
N LEU A 22 20.37 11.61 19.54
CA LEU A 22 19.94 10.35 20.16
C LEU A 22 21.09 9.66 20.91
N ILE A 23 22.30 9.65 20.34
CA ILE A 23 23.50 9.18 21.03
C ILE A 23 23.84 10.06 22.23
N GLU A 24 23.64 11.38 22.13
CA GLU A 24 23.88 12.35 23.19
C GLU A 24 22.88 12.22 24.34
N SER A 25 21.58 12.14 24.04
CA SER A 25 20.54 11.82 25.03
C SER A 25 20.80 10.47 25.71
N ALA A 26 21.12 9.42 24.94
CA ALA A 26 21.41 8.09 25.48
C ALA A 26 22.73 8.03 26.28
N ALA A 27 23.68 8.93 26.03
CA ALA A 27 24.88 9.10 26.86
C ALA A 27 24.57 9.89 28.15
N GLN A 28 23.73 10.91 28.05
CA GLN A 28 23.31 11.76 29.17
C GLN A 28 22.44 11.00 30.18
N ASP A 29 21.56 10.10 29.72
CA ASP A 29 20.84 9.12 30.55
C ASP A 29 21.79 8.17 31.32
N ARG A 30 22.99 7.95 30.77
CA ARG A 30 24.06 7.16 31.38
C ARG A 30 25.07 8.03 32.15
N SER A 31 24.76 9.31 32.36
CA SER A 31 25.59 10.33 33.03
C SER A 31 27.00 10.51 32.44
N MET A 32 27.13 10.35 31.12
CA MET A 32 28.40 10.44 30.38
C MET A 32 28.30 11.43 29.20
N ARG A 33 29.44 11.99 28.77
CA ARG A 33 29.50 12.78 27.54
C ARG A 33 29.68 11.88 26.31
N PRO A 34 29.22 12.29 25.11
CA PRO A 34 29.38 11.50 23.88
C PRO A 34 30.85 11.16 23.54
N GLU A 35 31.76 12.04 23.97
CA GLU A 35 33.21 11.90 23.76
C GLU A 35 33.88 10.90 24.72
N GLU A 36 33.21 10.54 25.82
CA GLU A 36 33.71 9.62 26.86
C GLU A 36 33.21 8.17 26.66
N LEU A 37 32.32 7.94 25.69
CA LEU A 37 31.73 6.62 25.40
C LEU A 37 32.79 5.61 24.96
N SER A 38 32.97 4.55 25.75
CA SER A 38 33.75 3.39 25.31
C SER A 38 33.07 2.67 24.14
N SER A 39 33.85 1.94 23.34
CA SER A 39 33.33 1.16 22.20
C SER A 39 32.27 0.13 22.59
N ALA A 40 32.29 -0.38 23.83
CA ALA A 40 31.27 -1.27 24.37
C ALA A 40 29.96 -0.54 24.72
N GLN A 41 30.04 0.67 25.27
CA GLN A 41 28.86 1.48 25.61
C GLN A 41 28.19 2.05 24.36
N LEU A 42 28.98 2.54 23.39
CA LEU A 42 28.48 2.95 22.08
C LEU A 42 27.77 1.78 21.38
N ALA A 43 28.27 0.54 21.53
CA ALA A 43 27.63 -0.64 20.97
C ALA A 43 26.30 -1.01 21.64
N ASP A 44 26.10 -0.72 22.93
CA ASP A 44 24.81 -0.92 23.61
C ASP A 44 23.78 0.14 23.18
N ILE A 45 24.19 1.42 23.13
CA ILE A 45 23.38 2.54 22.61
C ILE A 45 22.93 2.24 21.17
N LEU A 46 23.84 1.79 20.31
CA LEU A 46 23.52 1.45 18.92
C LEU A 46 22.52 0.28 18.81
N LYS A 47 22.62 -0.73 19.69
CA LYS A 47 21.78 -1.94 19.66
C LYS A 47 20.42 -1.82 20.34
N ARG A 48 20.22 -0.88 21.26
CA ARG A 48 18.95 -0.69 21.98
C ARG A 48 18.26 0.58 21.54
N ASP A 49 18.95 1.70 21.66
CA ASP A 49 18.34 3.03 21.58
C ASP A 49 18.24 3.47 20.11
N VAL A 50 19.35 3.36 19.36
CA VAL A 50 19.37 3.64 17.91
C VAL A 50 18.66 2.52 17.11
N PHE A 51 18.77 1.25 17.50
CA PHE A 51 18.04 0.17 16.83
C PHE A 51 16.53 0.34 16.92
N ARG A 52 15.98 0.70 18.09
CA ARG A 52 14.55 1.03 18.23
C ARG A 52 14.14 2.19 17.32
N ARG A 53 14.98 3.23 17.21
CA ARG A 53 14.71 4.36 16.31
C ARG A 53 14.74 3.93 14.84
N LEU A 54 15.73 3.15 14.43
CA LEU A 54 15.85 2.59 13.07
C LEU A 54 14.69 1.64 12.73
N GLN A 55 14.15 0.89 13.69
CA GLN A 55 12.94 0.06 13.45
C GLN A 55 11.69 0.88 13.10
N LEU A 56 11.66 2.19 13.37
CA LEU A 56 10.57 3.09 12.98
C LEU A 56 10.74 3.66 11.56
N THR A 57 11.96 3.64 11.01
CA THR A 57 12.27 4.21 9.67
C THR A 57 12.62 3.15 8.62
N VAL A 58 13.19 2.01 9.01
CA VAL A 58 13.62 0.93 8.10
C VAL A 58 13.28 -0.47 8.67
N PRO A 59 13.08 -1.49 7.81
CA PRO A 59 12.75 -2.85 8.25
C PRO A 59 13.78 -3.41 9.24
N ALA A 60 13.30 -4.09 10.29
CA ALA A 60 14.12 -4.55 11.41
C ALA A 60 15.32 -5.43 11.00
N SER A 61 15.21 -6.20 9.91
CA SER A 61 16.31 -7.00 9.34
C SER A 61 17.44 -6.13 8.75
N LEU A 62 17.08 -5.05 8.04
CA LEU A 62 18.01 -4.08 7.45
C LEU A 62 18.67 -3.25 8.56
N ALA A 63 17.88 -2.71 9.49
CA ALA A 63 18.36 -1.97 10.65
C ALA A 63 19.39 -2.79 11.47
N LYS A 64 19.08 -4.06 11.76
CA LYS A 64 19.99 -4.95 12.50
C LYS A 64 21.29 -5.19 11.74
N ARG A 65 21.20 -5.55 10.45
CA ARG A 65 22.37 -5.80 9.60
C ARG A 65 23.28 -4.57 9.53
N ARG A 66 22.72 -3.37 9.34
CA ARG A 66 23.52 -2.14 9.22
C ARG A 66 24.21 -1.76 10.53
N ILE A 67 23.54 -1.92 11.67
CA ILE A 67 24.18 -1.75 12.99
C ILE A 67 25.32 -2.78 13.18
N GLU A 68 25.13 -4.04 12.78
CA GLU A 68 26.19 -5.06 12.85
C GLU A 68 27.39 -4.73 11.95
N GLU A 69 27.17 -4.20 10.74
CA GLU A 69 28.21 -3.69 9.83
C GLU A 69 28.99 -2.51 10.44
N VAL A 70 28.29 -1.52 11.01
CA VAL A 70 28.91 -0.36 11.69
C VAL A 70 29.74 -0.79 12.90
N LEU A 71 29.24 -1.74 13.70
CA LEU A 71 29.98 -2.29 14.83
C LEU A 71 31.20 -3.12 14.41
N ALA A 72 31.18 -3.75 13.23
CA ALA A 72 32.36 -4.41 12.67
C ALA A 72 33.41 -3.37 12.23
N ASN A 73 32.98 -2.30 11.55
CA ASN A 73 33.86 -1.20 11.11
C ASN A 73 34.53 -0.49 12.29
N LEU A 74 33.78 -0.19 13.35
CA LEU A 74 34.32 0.45 14.56
C LEU A 74 35.36 -0.44 15.28
N LYS A 75 35.18 -1.77 15.26
CA LYS A 75 36.19 -2.72 15.78
C LYS A 75 37.45 -2.74 14.93
N LEU A 76 37.31 -2.65 13.60
CA LEU A 76 38.46 -2.60 12.68
C LEU A 76 39.24 -1.28 12.84
N SER A 77 38.57 -0.13 12.93
CA SER A 77 39.23 1.17 13.12
C SER A 77 39.93 1.30 14.48
N ALA A 78 39.48 0.59 15.52
CA ALA A 78 40.14 0.57 16.82
C ALA A 78 41.54 -0.11 16.82
N VAL A 79 41.87 -0.90 15.80
CA VAL A 79 43.14 -1.64 15.69
C VAL A 79 44.25 -0.83 14.98
N VAL A 80 43.91 0.31 14.35
CA VAL A 80 44.78 0.96 13.35
C VAL A 80 45.29 2.36 13.75
N SER A 81 45.09 2.81 15.00
CA SER A 81 45.70 4.08 15.48
C SER A 81 47.18 3.93 15.89
N PRO A 82 48.12 4.71 15.33
CA PRO A 82 49.55 4.60 15.62
C PRO A 82 50.00 5.38 16.87
N ALA A 83 51.15 4.99 17.43
CA ALA A 83 51.74 5.59 18.63
C ALA A 83 52.45 6.94 18.37
N PRO A 84 52.53 7.84 19.38
CA PRO A 84 53.15 9.17 19.26
C PRO A 84 54.71 9.14 19.30
N PRO A 85 55.38 10.23 18.88
CA PRO A 85 56.81 10.21 18.54
C PRO A 85 57.75 10.36 19.76
N SER A 86 58.98 9.88 19.61
CA SER A 86 60.11 10.14 20.53
C SER A 86 61.28 10.81 19.81
N ALA A 87 62.09 11.54 20.57
CA ALA A 87 62.91 12.65 20.10
C ALA A 87 64.35 12.29 19.66
N VAL A 88 64.85 13.08 18.69
CA VAL A 88 66.23 13.58 18.54
C VAL A 88 67.40 12.58 18.63
N THR A 89 68.18 12.46 17.55
CA THR A 89 69.66 12.59 17.59
C THR A 89 70.18 13.14 16.25
N ARG A 90 71.29 13.90 16.30
CA ARG A 90 71.89 14.74 15.25
C ARG A 90 73.26 14.19 14.84
N ILE A 91 73.50 13.87 13.56
CA ILE A 91 74.85 13.71 12.96
C ILE A 91 74.87 14.31 11.53
N GLU A 92 76.03 14.81 11.13
CA GLU A 92 76.35 15.61 9.92
C GLU A 92 76.60 14.81 8.61
N PRO A 93 76.74 15.49 7.44
CA PRO A 93 76.90 14.90 6.09
C PRO A 93 78.41 14.82 5.68
N PRO A 94 78.83 14.66 4.40
CA PRO A 94 78.14 14.32 3.13
C PRO A 94 78.65 12.94 2.61
N PRO A 95 79.20 12.64 1.40
CA PRO A 95 79.50 13.41 0.16
C PRO A 95 78.53 13.14 -1.02
N GLN A 96 78.94 13.47 -2.24
CA GLN A 96 78.25 13.25 -3.52
C GLN A 96 78.80 12.01 -4.27
N SER A 97 78.02 11.40 -5.16
CA SER A 97 78.53 10.72 -6.36
C SER A 97 77.47 10.69 -7.47
N GLN A 98 77.86 11.09 -8.66
CA GLN A 98 77.05 11.07 -9.88
C GLN A 98 77.05 9.66 -10.47
N GLN A 99 75.94 9.23 -11.10
CA GLN A 99 76.04 8.47 -12.35
C GLN A 99 74.75 8.52 -13.17
N SER A 100 74.89 8.90 -14.43
CA SER A 100 73.85 8.90 -15.46
C SER A 100 73.59 7.47 -15.96
N GLY A 101 72.32 7.13 -16.21
CA GLY A 101 71.94 5.86 -16.83
C GLY A 101 70.62 6.00 -17.57
N ALA A 102 70.68 6.33 -18.85
CA ALA A 102 69.49 6.45 -19.69
C ALA A 102 69.11 5.08 -20.27
N ALA A 103 67.87 4.62 -20.00
CA ALA A 103 67.16 3.66 -20.85
C ALA A 103 65.67 3.61 -20.53
N GLN A 104 64.86 3.57 -21.60
CA GLN A 104 63.47 3.06 -21.66
C GLN A 104 62.38 3.83 -20.91
N VAL A 105 61.72 4.69 -21.69
CA VAL A 105 60.30 5.05 -21.53
C VAL A 105 59.44 3.83 -21.90
N PRO A 106 58.54 3.37 -21.02
CA PRO A 106 57.28 2.74 -21.42
C PRO A 106 56.20 3.83 -21.52
N GLU A 107 55.47 3.86 -22.63
CA GLU A 107 54.31 4.73 -22.78
C GLU A 107 53.28 4.42 -21.68
N PRO A 108 52.82 5.40 -20.88
CA PRO A 108 51.61 5.21 -20.09
C PRO A 108 50.43 5.18 -21.06
N GLN A 109 49.99 3.97 -21.41
CA GLN A 109 48.74 3.75 -22.11
C GLN A 109 47.64 4.53 -21.40
N GLN A 110 47.00 5.45 -22.14
CA GLN A 110 45.89 6.26 -21.64
C GLN A 110 44.71 5.34 -21.31
N SER A 111 44.72 4.83 -20.08
CA SER A 111 43.56 4.19 -19.49
C SER A 111 42.49 5.27 -19.37
N ALA A 112 41.40 5.12 -20.14
CA ALA A 112 40.24 5.97 -19.99
C ALA A 112 39.83 6.01 -18.51
N PRO A 113 39.47 7.17 -17.94
CA PRO A 113 39.16 7.28 -16.53
C PRO A 113 38.00 6.34 -16.21
N GLN A 114 38.30 5.26 -15.46
CA GLN A 114 37.26 4.40 -14.92
C GLN A 114 36.38 5.24 -14.00
N PRO A 115 35.06 5.20 -14.13
CA PRO A 115 34.18 5.93 -13.22
C PRO A 115 34.45 5.43 -11.81
N SER A 116 34.62 6.37 -10.88
CA SER A 116 34.76 6.05 -9.46
C SER A 116 33.54 5.26 -8.97
N ALA A 117 33.70 4.44 -7.93
CA ALA A 117 32.61 3.59 -7.42
C ALA A 117 31.33 4.40 -7.07
N ALA A 118 31.49 5.63 -6.57
CA ALA A 118 30.40 6.56 -6.31
C ALA A 118 29.68 7.02 -7.60
N GLN A 119 30.41 7.31 -8.69
CA GLN A 119 29.80 7.64 -9.98
C GLN A 119 29.03 6.46 -10.57
N ALA A 120 29.52 5.22 -10.39
CA ALA A 120 28.80 4.03 -10.80
C ALA A 120 27.49 3.82 -9.99
N GLN A 121 27.51 4.07 -8.68
CA GLN A 121 26.30 4.06 -7.85
C GLN A 121 25.30 5.15 -8.26
N ASN A 122 25.77 6.38 -8.50
CA ASN A 122 24.94 7.49 -8.95
C ASN A 122 24.25 7.19 -10.29
N GLN A 123 24.95 6.55 -11.24
CA GLN A 123 24.36 6.09 -12.50
C GLN A 123 23.28 5.02 -12.27
N VAL A 124 23.49 4.08 -11.35
CA VAL A 124 22.48 3.06 -10.99
C VAL A 124 21.24 3.69 -10.37
N HIS A 125 21.39 4.69 -9.48
CA HIS A 125 20.26 5.38 -8.88
C HIS A 125 19.42 6.12 -9.95
N VAL A 126 20.03 6.95 -10.81
CA VAL A 126 19.29 7.66 -11.87
C VAL A 126 18.62 6.67 -12.84
N ALA A 127 19.31 5.62 -13.27
CA ALA A 127 18.73 4.58 -14.13
C ALA A 127 17.54 3.85 -13.48
N SER A 128 17.57 3.64 -12.15
CA SER A 128 16.45 3.01 -11.44
C SER A 128 15.21 3.90 -11.37
N LEU A 129 15.40 5.22 -11.21
CA LEU A 129 14.31 6.19 -11.25
C LEU A 129 13.72 6.31 -12.67
N GLU A 130 14.57 6.37 -13.70
CA GLU A 130 14.15 6.37 -15.10
C GLU A 130 13.39 5.10 -15.49
N GLU A 131 13.79 3.92 -15.00
CA GLU A 131 13.06 2.67 -15.24
C GLU A 131 11.69 2.67 -14.52
N SER A 132 11.64 3.18 -13.28
CA SER A 132 10.37 3.33 -12.55
C SER A 132 9.40 4.28 -13.29
N LEU A 133 9.89 5.36 -13.88
CA LEU A 133 9.08 6.30 -14.68
C LEU A 133 8.46 5.64 -15.92
N LYS A 134 9.10 4.62 -16.52
CA LYS A 134 8.52 3.86 -17.64
C LYS A 134 7.32 3.03 -17.19
N ALA A 135 7.40 2.41 -16.01
CA ALA A 135 6.30 1.62 -15.44
C ALA A 135 5.04 2.46 -15.18
N TYR A 136 5.20 3.75 -14.86
CA TYR A 136 4.09 4.69 -14.65
C TYR A 136 3.77 5.59 -15.86
N SER A 137 4.23 5.23 -17.06
CA SER A 137 4.05 6.03 -18.28
C SER A 137 2.58 6.31 -18.64
N LEU A 138 1.67 5.39 -18.31
CA LEU A 138 0.21 5.55 -18.49
C LEU A 138 -0.43 6.55 -17.51
N TYR A 139 0.27 6.94 -16.44
CA TYR A 139 -0.25 7.77 -15.34
C TYR A 139 0.47 9.13 -15.29
N PHE A 140 0.83 9.68 -16.45
CA PHE A 140 1.60 10.92 -16.58
C PHE A 140 0.94 12.13 -15.91
N ASP A 141 -0.36 12.08 -15.64
CA ASP A 141 -1.11 13.15 -14.98
C ASP A 141 -0.95 13.19 -13.46
N TRP A 142 -0.54 12.10 -12.83
CA TRP A 142 -0.37 12.03 -11.39
C TRP A 142 0.72 13.02 -10.91
N PRO A 143 0.46 13.82 -9.86
CA PRO A 143 1.41 14.82 -9.39
C PRO A 143 2.73 14.19 -8.92
N GLU A 144 2.70 12.97 -8.37
CA GLU A 144 3.89 12.22 -7.96
C GLU A 144 4.75 11.79 -9.15
N VAL A 145 4.14 11.43 -10.29
CA VAL A 145 4.85 11.11 -11.55
C VAL A 145 5.44 12.38 -12.17
N LYS A 146 4.69 13.50 -12.15
CA LYS A 146 5.17 14.82 -12.59
C LYS A 146 6.38 15.28 -11.76
N ARG A 147 6.33 15.10 -10.43
CA ARG A 147 7.43 15.38 -9.50
C ARG A 147 8.64 14.49 -9.72
N LEU A 148 8.45 13.17 -9.83
CA LEU A 148 9.53 12.23 -10.09
C LEU A 148 10.22 12.51 -11.45
N ARG A 149 9.47 12.93 -12.47
CA ARG A 149 10.03 13.36 -13.77
C ARG A 149 10.86 14.63 -13.64
N ALA A 150 10.39 15.62 -12.90
CA ALA A 150 11.14 16.87 -12.65
C ALA A 150 12.45 16.58 -11.89
N LEU A 151 12.41 15.78 -10.82
CA LEU A 151 13.59 15.34 -10.07
C LEU A 151 14.56 14.54 -10.95
N SER A 152 14.06 13.56 -11.72
CA SER A 152 14.90 12.75 -12.62
C SER A 152 15.59 13.59 -13.68
N ALA A 153 14.94 14.63 -14.21
CA ALA A 153 15.55 15.55 -15.17
C ALA A 153 16.69 16.38 -14.55
N VAL A 154 16.51 16.86 -13.31
CA VAL A 154 17.56 17.59 -12.57
C VAL A 154 18.73 16.66 -12.23
N LEU A 155 18.47 15.46 -11.70
CA LEU A 155 19.50 14.47 -11.38
C LEU A 155 20.30 14.03 -12.63
N HIS A 156 19.62 13.83 -13.76
CA HIS A 156 20.28 13.52 -15.03
C HIS A 156 21.15 14.69 -15.53
N GLY A 157 20.70 15.93 -15.35
CA GLY A 157 21.48 17.13 -15.67
C GLY A 157 22.77 17.25 -14.84
N GLU A 158 22.67 17.05 -13.52
CA GLU A 158 23.83 17.08 -12.61
C GLU A 158 24.82 15.93 -12.89
N LEU A 159 24.32 14.73 -13.20
CA LEU A 159 25.12 13.59 -13.64
C LEU A 159 25.86 13.88 -14.96
N GLY A 160 25.18 14.51 -15.93
CA GLY A 160 25.77 14.94 -17.21
C GLY A 160 26.81 16.06 -17.05
N ALA A 161 26.65 16.92 -16.04
CA ALA A 161 27.65 17.91 -15.64
C ALA A 161 28.84 17.32 -14.86
N GLY A 162 28.80 16.04 -14.50
CA GLY A 162 29.86 15.35 -13.74
C GLY A 162 29.91 15.71 -12.25
N LYS A 163 28.87 16.37 -11.73
CA LYS A 163 28.76 16.75 -10.32
C LYS A 163 28.32 15.57 -9.44
N PRO A 164 28.59 15.59 -8.12
CA PRO A 164 27.97 14.65 -7.19
C PRO A 164 26.46 14.88 -7.14
N LEU A 165 25.67 13.80 -7.11
CA LEU A 165 24.22 13.91 -6.97
C LEU A 165 23.85 14.45 -5.58
N PRO A 166 22.83 15.31 -5.44
CA PRO A 166 22.34 15.75 -4.14
C PRO A 166 21.59 14.62 -3.41
N ASP A 167 22.17 14.09 -2.32
CA ASP A 167 21.65 12.94 -1.57
C ASP A 167 20.16 13.07 -1.22
N LYS A 168 19.71 14.27 -0.80
CA LYS A 168 18.30 14.53 -0.47
C LYS A 168 17.35 14.35 -1.66
N LEU A 169 17.74 14.77 -2.87
CA LEU A 169 16.89 14.61 -4.06
C LEU A 169 16.85 13.15 -4.55
N VAL A 170 17.93 12.39 -4.32
CA VAL A 170 17.96 10.94 -4.59
C VAL A 170 17.04 10.20 -3.60
N ALA A 171 17.11 10.53 -2.31
CA ALA A 171 16.21 9.98 -1.30
C ALA A 171 14.74 10.29 -1.61
N GLU A 172 14.40 11.55 -1.92
CA GLU A 172 13.06 11.96 -2.33
C GLU A 172 12.55 11.19 -3.56
N GLY A 173 13.40 10.97 -4.57
CA GLY A 173 13.06 10.15 -5.74
C GLY A 173 12.71 8.70 -5.39
N LEU A 174 13.42 8.10 -4.42
CA LEU A 174 13.16 6.74 -3.94
C LEU A 174 11.87 6.67 -3.09
N ASP A 175 11.62 7.66 -2.23
CA ASP A 175 10.39 7.75 -1.44
C ASP A 175 9.15 7.97 -2.31
N LEU A 176 9.29 8.73 -3.42
CA LEU A 176 8.25 8.84 -4.45
C LEU A 176 8.03 7.52 -5.19
N GLN A 177 9.07 6.71 -5.41
CA GLN A 177 8.90 5.37 -5.98
C GLN A 177 8.13 4.42 -5.04
N GLU A 178 8.42 4.43 -3.73
CA GLU A 178 7.61 3.70 -2.73
C GLU A 178 6.15 4.20 -2.76
N THR A 179 5.96 5.52 -2.75
CA THR A 179 4.62 6.15 -2.75
C THR A 179 3.82 5.84 -4.00
N LEU A 180 4.43 5.87 -5.20
CA LEU A 180 3.80 5.50 -6.46
C LEU A 180 3.40 4.02 -6.49
N SER A 181 4.27 3.12 -6.02
CA SER A 181 3.97 1.69 -5.97
C SER A 181 2.81 1.38 -5.01
N ARG A 182 2.78 2.03 -3.84
CA ARG A 182 1.67 1.97 -2.88
C ARG A 182 0.38 2.49 -3.51
N ARG A 183 0.41 3.67 -4.14
CA ARG A 183 -0.75 4.31 -4.80
C ARG A 183 -1.33 3.44 -5.92
N LEU A 184 -0.48 2.81 -6.74
CA LEU A 184 -0.91 1.87 -7.78
C LEU A 184 -1.56 0.62 -7.17
N ALA A 185 -0.95 0.02 -6.14
CA ALA A 185 -1.49 -1.17 -5.49
C ALA A 185 -2.85 -0.91 -4.81
N GLU A 186 -3.00 0.22 -4.13
CA GLU A 186 -4.28 0.67 -3.54
C GLU A 186 -5.35 0.91 -4.61
N ALA A 187 -5.00 1.62 -5.70
CA ALA A 187 -5.93 1.89 -6.79
C ALA A 187 -6.36 0.61 -7.54
N LEU A 188 -5.50 -0.41 -7.62
CA LEU A 188 -5.86 -1.72 -8.19
C LEU A 188 -6.83 -2.48 -7.28
N VAL A 189 -6.75 -2.33 -5.96
CA VAL A 189 -7.75 -2.87 -5.02
C VAL A 189 -9.09 -2.15 -5.14
N MET A 190 -9.09 -0.83 -5.30
CA MET A 190 -10.31 -0.06 -5.61
C MET A 190 -10.96 -0.54 -6.92
N GLN A 191 -10.16 -0.69 -7.98
CA GLN A 191 -10.64 -1.16 -9.29
C GLN A 191 -11.18 -2.60 -9.23
N GLU A 192 -10.58 -3.48 -8.43
CA GLU A 192 -11.09 -4.84 -8.17
C GLU A 192 -12.46 -4.82 -7.48
N SER A 193 -12.60 -3.99 -6.44
CA SER A 193 -13.87 -3.76 -5.72
C SER A 193 -14.96 -3.23 -6.66
N ASP A 194 -14.65 -2.18 -7.43
CA ASP A 194 -15.55 -1.59 -8.42
C ASP A 194 -15.98 -2.59 -9.50
N LEU A 195 -15.05 -3.38 -10.03
CA LEU A 195 -15.33 -4.44 -10.99
C LEU A 195 -16.31 -5.48 -10.41
N ALA A 196 -16.16 -5.84 -9.12
CA ALA A 196 -17.07 -6.74 -8.42
C ALA A 196 -18.46 -6.11 -8.14
N GLU A 197 -18.52 -4.81 -7.80
CA GLU A 197 -19.78 -4.05 -7.70
C GLU A 197 -20.51 -3.98 -9.06
N LEU A 198 -19.78 -3.63 -10.12
CA LEU A 198 -20.33 -3.43 -11.46
C LEU A 198 -20.81 -4.75 -12.09
N ARG A 199 -20.09 -5.86 -11.92
CA ARG A 199 -20.55 -7.19 -12.36
C ARG A 199 -21.86 -7.62 -11.67
N ALA A 200 -21.95 -7.44 -10.35
CA ALA A 200 -23.17 -7.73 -9.60
C ALA A 200 -24.33 -6.80 -10.05
N GLY A 201 -24.03 -5.55 -10.39
CA GLY A 201 -24.98 -4.63 -11.00
C GLY A 201 -25.42 -5.04 -12.40
N PHE A 202 -24.51 -5.56 -13.21
CA PHE A 202 -24.76 -5.99 -14.59
C PHE A 202 -25.72 -7.18 -14.66
N GLY A 203 -25.55 -8.20 -13.81
CA GLY A 203 -26.43 -9.38 -13.79
C GLY A 203 -27.91 -9.04 -13.52
N ARG A 204 -28.20 -7.96 -12.77
CA ARG A 204 -29.57 -7.46 -12.54
C ARG A 204 -30.18 -6.73 -13.75
N VAL A 205 -29.35 -6.34 -14.71
CA VAL A 205 -29.68 -5.46 -15.85
C VAL A 205 -29.58 -6.20 -17.19
N GLU A 206 -28.84 -7.31 -17.25
CA GLU A 206 -28.58 -8.11 -18.46
C GLU A 206 -29.87 -8.48 -19.21
N GLY A 207 -30.93 -8.84 -18.48
CA GLY A 207 -32.24 -9.21 -19.05
C GLY A 207 -32.98 -8.10 -19.81
N VAL A 208 -32.58 -6.83 -19.68
CA VAL A 208 -33.12 -5.70 -20.47
C VAL A 208 -32.58 -5.72 -21.91
N GLY A 209 -31.35 -6.20 -22.10
CA GLY A 209 -30.66 -6.23 -23.38
C GLY A 209 -30.38 -4.86 -24.01
N GLY A 210 -29.99 -4.88 -25.28
CA GLY A 210 -29.80 -3.68 -26.12
C GLY A 210 -28.38 -3.07 -26.13
N PRO A 211 -28.21 -1.93 -26.83
CA PRO A 211 -26.87 -1.37 -27.14
C PRO A 211 -26.09 -0.89 -25.91
N LYS A 212 -26.75 -0.29 -24.91
CA LYS A 212 -26.11 0.15 -23.67
C LYS A 212 -25.56 -1.04 -22.86
N VAL A 213 -26.31 -2.15 -22.77
CA VAL A 213 -25.88 -3.38 -22.08
C VAL A 213 -24.67 -4.00 -22.77
N ARG A 214 -24.67 -4.10 -24.12
CA ARG A 214 -23.49 -4.57 -24.88
C ARG A 214 -22.25 -3.69 -24.66
N ARG A 215 -22.42 -2.36 -24.62
CA ARG A 215 -21.32 -1.43 -24.34
C ARG A 215 -20.78 -1.59 -22.92
N LEU A 216 -21.64 -1.79 -21.93
CA LEU A 216 -21.25 -2.06 -20.55
C LEU A 216 -20.48 -3.38 -20.43
N SER A 217 -20.97 -4.46 -21.05
CA SER A 217 -20.25 -5.74 -21.12
C SER A 217 -18.85 -5.60 -21.74
N GLY A 218 -18.70 -4.85 -22.84
CA GLY A 218 -17.39 -4.59 -23.45
C GLY A 218 -16.44 -3.79 -22.55
N LEU A 219 -16.95 -2.80 -21.80
CA LEU A 219 -16.15 -2.07 -20.80
C LEU A 219 -15.73 -2.97 -19.63
N LEU A 220 -16.62 -3.84 -19.14
CA LEU A 220 -16.30 -4.78 -18.06
C LEU A 220 -15.19 -5.75 -18.46
N GLN A 221 -15.19 -6.24 -19.70
CA GLN A 221 -14.12 -7.08 -20.24
C GLN A 221 -12.78 -6.32 -20.31
N SER A 222 -12.81 -5.07 -20.79
CA SER A 222 -11.62 -4.20 -20.88
C SER A 222 -10.99 -3.93 -19.50
N ILE A 223 -11.81 -3.57 -18.51
CA ILE A 223 -11.37 -3.35 -17.12
C ILE A 223 -10.86 -4.65 -16.49
N GLU A 224 -11.48 -5.81 -16.78
CA GLU A 224 -11.01 -7.10 -16.31
C GLU A 224 -9.62 -7.46 -16.86
N ASP A 225 -9.40 -7.26 -18.16
CA ASP A 225 -8.11 -7.60 -18.79
C ASP A 225 -7.01 -6.59 -18.40
N ALA A 226 -7.37 -5.34 -18.11
CA ALA A 226 -6.50 -4.37 -17.44
C ALA A 226 -6.14 -4.79 -16.00
N GLN A 227 -7.13 -5.24 -15.21
CA GLN A 227 -6.89 -5.73 -13.85
C GLN A 227 -5.92 -6.93 -13.84
N LYS A 228 -6.08 -7.88 -14.78
CA LYS A 228 -5.16 -9.03 -14.93
C LYS A 228 -3.73 -8.62 -15.30
N THR A 229 -3.56 -7.50 -15.99
CA THR A 229 -2.25 -6.96 -16.39
C THR A 229 -1.68 -5.93 -15.42
N GLY A 230 -2.40 -5.60 -14.33
CA GLY A 230 -1.98 -4.61 -13.34
C GLY A 230 -2.12 -3.15 -13.80
N ALA A 231 -2.96 -2.90 -14.81
CA ALA A 231 -3.23 -1.57 -15.36
C ALA A 231 -4.52 -0.96 -14.80
N LEU A 232 -4.49 0.35 -14.53
CA LEU A 232 -5.65 1.13 -14.11
C LEU A 232 -6.34 1.78 -15.31
N LEU A 233 -7.67 1.65 -15.39
CA LEU A 233 -8.52 2.31 -16.39
C LEU A 233 -9.64 3.11 -15.70
N PRO A 234 -9.32 4.16 -14.92
CA PRO A 234 -10.31 4.90 -14.12
C PRO A 234 -11.46 5.47 -14.98
N SER A 235 -11.14 6.01 -16.16
CA SER A 235 -12.15 6.53 -17.09
C SER A 235 -13.04 5.45 -17.71
N GLU A 236 -12.65 4.16 -17.69
CA GLU A 236 -13.52 3.05 -18.09
C GLU A 236 -14.41 2.61 -16.94
N VAL A 237 -13.88 2.57 -15.72
CA VAL A 237 -14.66 2.33 -14.49
C VAL A 237 -15.76 3.39 -14.34
N GLU A 238 -15.44 4.68 -14.50
CA GLU A 238 -16.44 5.77 -14.51
C GLU A 238 -17.48 5.62 -15.62
N ARG A 239 -17.06 5.33 -16.86
CA ARG A 239 -17.98 5.10 -17.98
C ARG A 239 -18.89 3.89 -17.73
N ALA A 240 -18.39 2.83 -17.09
CA ALA A 240 -19.15 1.66 -16.70
C ALA A 240 -20.13 1.96 -15.55
N ARG A 241 -19.70 2.72 -14.53
CA ARG A 241 -20.55 3.22 -13.43
C ARG A 241 -21.71 4.05 -13.98
N ASN A 242 -21.43 5.06 -14.81
CA ASN A 242 -22.44 5.92 -15.44
C ASN A 242 -23.44 5.12 -16.28
N LEU A 243 -22.97 4.18 -17.12
CA LEU A 243 -23.86 3.29 -17.87
C LEU A 243 -24.69 2.36 -16.97
N THR A 244 -24.15 1.92 -15.83
CA THR A 244 -24.88 1.10 -14.86
C THR A 244 -25.97 1.90 -14.15
N LEU A 245 -25.69 3.16 -13.76
CA LEU A 245 -26.67 4.07 -13.19
C LEU A 245 -27.79 4.39 -14.19
N ASP A 246 -27.44 4.75 -15.42
CA ASP A 246 -28.37 4.93 -16.55
C ASP A 246 -29.31 3.74 -16.71
N LEU A 247 -28.75 2.52 -16.75
CA LEU A 247 -29.51 1.30 -16.96
C LEU A 247 -30.40 0.96 -15.75
N ARG A 248 -29.93 1.17 -14.52
CA ARG A 248 -30.75 1.02 -13.31
C ARG A 248 -31.91 2.03 -13.28
N LYS A 249 -31.68 3.29 -13.67
CA LYS A 249 -32.73 4.31 -13.82
C LYS A 249 -33.76 3.90 -14.88
N LEU A 250 -33.32 3.33 -16.01
CA LEU A 250 -34.21 2.80 -17.05
C LEU A 250 -35.04 1.60 -16.56
N VAL A 251 -34.44 0.66 -15.82
CA VAL A 251 -35.17 -0.47 -15.19
C VAL A 251 -36.21 0.07 -14.20
N ALA A 252 -35.81 0.96 -13.29
CA ALA A 252 -36.71 1.57 -12.32
C ALA A 252 -37.89 2.29 -13.01
N SER A 253 -37.63 3.09 -14.05
CA SER A 253 -38.70 3.74 -14.82
C SER A 253 -39.61 2.77 -15.58
N SER A 254 -39.07 1.62 -16.03
CA SER A 254 -39.85 0.58 -16.71
C SER A 254 -40.73 -0.21 -15.73
N VAL A 255 -40.28 -0.42 -14.49
CA VAL A 255 -41.07 -1.06 -13.43
C VAL A 255 -42.21 -0.14 -12.97
N VAL A 256 -41.94 1.16 -12.83
CA VAL A 256 -42.97 2.19 -12.53
C VAL A 256 -43.97 2.39 -13.68
N GLY A 257 -43.64 1.94 -14.90
CA GLY A 257 -44.47 2.08 -16.10
C GLY A 257 -45.55 1.01 -16.32
N LEU A 258 -45.64 -0.02 -15.46
CA LEU A 258 -46.61 -1.11 -15.59
C LEU A 258 -47.94 -0.78 -14.88
N PRO A 259 -49.06 -0.57 -15.61
CA PRO A 259 -50.34 -0.23 -14.98
C PRO A 259 -51.02 -1.47 -14.37
N THR A 260 -50.70 -1.77 -13.11
CA THR A 260 -51.47 -2.73 -12.30
C THR A 260 -52.83 -2.14 -11.91
N GLY A 261 -53.79 -2.20 -12.83
CA GLY A 261 -55.22 -2.06 -12.53
C GLY A 261 -55.69 -0.66 -12.09
N GLY A 262 -55.76 0.30 -13.01
CA GLY A 262 -56.68 1.45 -12.93
C GLY A 262 -56.34 2.57 -11.93
N ALA A 263 -55.35 2.40 -11.06
CA ALA A 263 -54.78 3.50 -10.28
C ALA A 263 -53.66 4.22 -11.05
N ALA A 264 -53.46 5.51 -10.79
CA ALA A 264 -52.35 6.27 -11.37
C ALA A 264 -51.00 5.69 -10.89
N PRO A 265 -49.94 5.69 -11.73
CA PRO A 265 -48.64 5.14 -11.34
C PRO A 265 -48.02 5.99 -10.23
N GLN A 266 -48.12 5.50 -9.00
CA GLN A 266 -47.30 5.95 -7.89
C GLN A 266 -46.04 5.10 -7.90
N ALA A 267 -44.88 5.74 -8.10
CA ALA A 267 -43.61 5.07 -7.83
C ALA A 267 -43.59 4.70 -6.34
N SER A 268 -43.21 3.46 -6.01
CA SER A 268 -42.97 3.09 -4.62
C SER A 268 -41.85 3.97 -4.07
N ASP A 269 -42.08 4.59 -2.91
CA ASP A 269 -41.11 5.52 -2.30
C ASP A 269 -39.73 4.86 -2.15
N ASP A 270 -39.69 3.55 -1.85
CA ASP A 270 -38.46 2.75 -1.74
C ASP A 270 -37.58 2.80 -3.00
N VAL A 271 -38.18 2.72 -4.20
CA VAL A 271 -37.43 2.78 -5.48
C VAL A 271 -36.89 4.19 -5.72
N VAL A 272 -37.64 5.23 -5.29
CA VAL A 272 -37.20 6.62 -5.38
C VAL A 272 -36.06 6.90 -4.40
N GLN A 273 -36.11 6.33 -3.18
CA GLN A 273 -35.02 6.42 -2.21
C GLN A 273 -33.76 5.71 -2.72
N GLN A 274 -33.88 4.46 -3.20
CA GLN A 274 -32.74 3.72 -3.76
C GLN A 274 -32.05 4.44 -4.91
N VAL A 275 -32.80 5.09 -5.82
CA VAL A 275 -32.19 5.88 -6.91
C VAL A 275 -31.47 7.12 -6.36
N ARG A 276 -32.01 7.80 -5.33
CA ARG A 276 -31.35 8.94 -4.68
C ARG A 276 -30.10 8.54 -3.91
N GLU A 277 -30.10 7.39 -3.25
CA GLU A 277 -28.92 6.85 -2.56
C GLU A 277 -27.80 6.51 -3.55
N LEU A 278 -28.14 5.91 -4.70
CA LEU A 278 -27.19 5.65 -5.78
C LEU A 278 -26.61 6.95 -6.37
N ASP A 279 -27.44 7.96 -6.59
CA ASP A 279 -26.98 9.27 -7.08
C ASP A 279 -26.10 9.99 -6.04
N ARG A 280 -26.46 9.96 -4.75
CA ARG A 280 -25.63 10.48 -3.65
C ARG A 280 -24.28 9.78 -3.58
N ALA A 281 -24.27 8.44 -3.62
CA ALA A 281 -23.03 7.65 -3.54
C ALA A 281 -22.10 7.96 -4.73
N HIS A 282 -22.68 8.21 -5.92
CA HIS A 282 -21.93 8.66 -7.08
C HIS A 282 -21.34 10.07 -6.90
N GLU A 283 -22.13 11.06 -6.47
CA GLU A 283 -21.65 12.43 -6.23
C GLU A 283 -20.58 12.50 -5.12
N VAL A 284 -20.69 11.69 -4.05
CA VAL A 284 -19.67 11.59 -2.99
C VAL A 284 -18.34 11.07 -3.53
N ARG A 285 -18.36 10.00 -4.33
CA ARG A 285 -17.15 9.46 -4.99
C ARG A 285 -16.55 10.53 -5.91
N ALA A 286 -17.35 11.10 -6.81
CA ALA A 286 -16.89 12.10 -7.79
C ALA A 286 -16.32 13.38 -7.14
N LEU A 287 -16.90 13.87 -6.04
CA LEU A 287 -16.38 15.01 -5.29
C LEU A 287 -15.08 14.67 -4.54
N SER A 288 -14.91 13.41 -4.12
CA SER A 288 -13.67 12.94 -3.49
C SER A 288 -12.53 12.84 -4.51
N ASP A 289 -12.82 12.29 -5.69
CA ASP A 289 -11.86 12.20 -6.80
C ASP A 289 -11.41 13.61 -7.27
N LEU A 290 -12.36 14.54 -7.44
CA LEU A 290 -12.08 15.95 -7.77
C LEU A 290 -11.33 16.68 -6.64
N SER A 291 -11.67 16.42 -5.37
CA SER A 291 -10.92 16.95 -4.22
C SER A 291 -9.48 16.43 -4.15
N ARG A 292 -9.20 15.25 -4.74
CA ARG A 292 -7.86 14.63 -4.80
C ARG A 292 -7.06 15.13 -6.00
N GLU A 293 -7.69 15.32 -7.15
CA GLU A 293 -7.10 15.90 -8.37
C GLU A 293 -6.59 17.32 -8.10
N PHE A 294 -7.43 18.17 -7.50
CA PHE A 294 -7.12 19.57 -7.22
C PHE A 294 -6.48 19.82 -5.84
N ALA A 295 -6.11 18.77 -5.09
CA ALA A 295 -5.52 18.91 -3.76
C ALA A 295 -4.34 19.92 -3.66
N PRO A 296 -3.44 20.05 -4.66
CA PRO A 296 -2.40 21.09 -4.63
C PRO A 296 -2.94 22.54 -4.66
N LEU A 297 -4.04 22.78 -5.37
CA LEU A 297 -4.70 24.09 -5.53
C LEU A 297 -5.49 24.48 -4.27
N LEU A 298 -6.22 23.54 -3.68
CA LEU A 298 -7.04 23.74 -2.48
C LEU A 298 -6.24 24.12 -1.22
N ARG A 299 -4.91 23.95 -1.26
CA ARG A 299 -3.96 24.40 -0.22
C ARG A 299 -3.57 25.88 -0.34
N VAL A 300 -3.90 26.52 -1.48
CA VAL A 300 -3.64 27.94 -1.75
C VAL A 300 -4.96 28.70 -1.78
N GLU A 301 -5.93 28.19 -2.53
CA GLU A 301 -7.25 28.79 -2.70
C GLU A 301 -8.21 28.38 -1.59
N GLU A 302 -8.12 29.05 -0.44
CA GLU A 302 -8.98 28.80 0.73
C GLU A 302 -10.48 28.90 0.37
N GLY A 303 -10.87 29.82 -0.50
CA GLY A 303 -12.26 29.97 -0.96
C GLY A 303 -12.79 28.72 -1.66
N LEU A 304 -12.02 28.15 -2.60
CA LEU A 304 -12.40 26.92 -3.31
C LEU A 304 -12.37 25.69 -2.40
N ASN A 305 -11.46 25.65 -1.41
CA ASN A 305 -11.47 24.62 -0.38
C ASN A 305 -12.76 24.68 0.45
N LEU A 306 -13.17 25.86 0.94
CA LEU A 306 -14.43 26.05 1.65
C LEU A 306 -15.65 25.67 0.81
N GLU A 307 -15.67 25.96 -0.50
CA GLU A 307 -16.74 25.52 -1.40
C GLU A 307 -16.82 24.00 -1.55
N ILE A 308 -15.67 23.30 -1.62
CA ILE A 308 -15.63 21.83 -1.64
C ILE A 308 -16.07 21.24 -0.29
N GLN A 309 -15.66 21.80 0.85
CA GLN A 309 -16.13 21.31 2.16
C GLN A 309 -17.64 21.52 2.31
N ALA A 310 -18.18 22.68 1.94
CA ALA A 310 -19.62 22.93 1.93
C ALA A 310 -20.39 22.02 0.94
N ALA A 311 -19.74 21.55 -0.12
CA ALA A 311 -20.30 20.54 -1.02
C ALA A 311 -20.31 19.14 -0.38
N LYS A 312 -19.26 18.76 0.37
CA LYS A 312 -19.18 17.50 1.14
C LYS A 312 -20.25 17.47 2.25
N GLU A 313 -20.30 18.49 3.10
CA GLU A 313 -21.30 18.63 4.17
C GLU A 313 -22.75 18.52 3.66
N ARG A 314 -23.02 19.08 2.47
CA ARG A 314 -24.33 19.01 1.82
C ARG A 314 -24.69 17.59 1.36
N LEU A 315 -23.72 16.87 0.79
CA LEU A 315 -23.89 15.46 0.43
C LEU A 315 -24.07 14.59 1.68
N ASP A 316 -23.31 14.86 2.74
CA ASP A 316 -23.42 14.16 4.02
C ASP A 316 -24.82 14.32 4.63
N GLY A 317 -25.34 15.55 4.60
CA GLY A 317 -26.74 15.89 4.93
C GLY A 317 -27.81 15.31 4.00
N GLY A 318 -27.44 14.54 2.97
CA GLY A 318 -28.38 13.83 2.09
C GLY A 318 -28.95 14.67 0.94
N HIS A 319 -28.34 15.81 0.62
CA HIS A 319 -28.79 16.66 -0.48
C HIS A 319 -27.85 16.56 -1.67
N LEU A 320 -28.39 16.21 -2.84
CA LEU A 320 -27.65 16.21 -4.09
C LEU A 320 -27.12 17.62 -4.45
N LEU A 321 -26.01 17.63 -5.18
CA LEU A 321 -25.38 18.81 -5.76
C LEU A 321 -25.98 19.11 -7.14
N GLY A 322 -26.21 18.08 -7.96
CA GLY A 322 -26.68 18.17 -9.33
C GLY A 322 -25.55 18.41 -10.34
N GLU A 323 -25.75 17.89 -11.56
CA GLU A 323 -24.75 17.91 -12.65
C GLU A 323 -24.25 19.32 -12.96
N GLU A 324 -25.15 20.31 -13.06
CA GLU A 324 -24.79 21.70 -13.36
C GLU A 324 -23.80 22.30 -12.34
N ARG A 325 -24.01 22.00 -11.05
CA ARG A 325 -23.14 22.50 -9.97
C ARG A 325 -21.78 21.79 -10.00
N PHE A 326 -21.76 20.50 -10.31
CA PHE A 326 -20.51 19.74 -10.41
C PHE A 326 -19.66 20.20 -11.61
N VAL A 327 -20.29 20.37 -12.78
CA VAL A 327 -19.64 20.90 -14.00
C VAL A 327 -19.09 22.31 -13.75
N ARG A 328 -19.86 23.17 -13.08
CA ARG A 328 -19.41 24.51 -12.71
C ARG A 328 -18.22 24.47 -11.73
N LEU A 329 -18.33 23.73 -10.62
CA LEU A 329 -17.25 23.60 -9.63
C LEU A 329 -15.95 23.12 -10.29
N ARG A 330 -16.03 22.13 -11.18
CA ARG A 330 -14.89 21.65 -11.97
C ARG A 330 -14.31 22.76 -12.86
N SER A 331 -15.15 23.50 -13.59
CA SER A 331 -14.71 24.62 -14.43
C SER A 331 -14.05 25.74 -13.62
N ASP A 332 -14.57 26.04 -12.44
CA ASP A 332 -14.03 27.07 -11.55
C ASP A 332 -12.65 26.65 -10.99
N LEU A 333 -12.45 25.36 -10.68
CA LEU A 333 -11.16 24.77 -10.28
C LEU A 333 -10.13 24.73 -11.43
N GLU A 334 -10.53 24.31 -12.63
CA GLU A 334 -9.66 24.28 -13.82
C GLU A 334 -9.19 25.70 -14.19
N ALA A 335 -10.08 26.70 -14.10
CA ALA A 335 -9.74 28.10 -14.32
C ALA A 335 -8.77 28.65 -13.25
N ALA A 336 -9.01 28.35 -11.97
CA ALA A 336 -8.13 28.76 -10.88
C ALA A 336 -6.75 28.07 -10.95
N GLN A 337 -6.68 26.80 -11.36
CA GLN A 337 -5.41 26.11 -11.59
C GLN A 337 -4.57 26.81 -12.68
N LEU A 338 -5.19 27.21 -13.80
CA LEU A 338 -4.50 27.92 -14.87
C LEU A 338 -4.01 29.30 -14.44
N ALA A 339 -4.82 30.05 -13.67
CA ALA A 339 -4.41 31.33 -13.10
C ALA A 339 -3.21 31.17 -12.15
N GLN A 340 -3.28 30.19 -11.24
CA GLN A 340 -2.23 29.93 -10.26
C GLN A 340 -0.93 29.41 -10.89
N LEU A 341 -1.01 28.62 -11.97
CA LEU A 341 0.16 28.22 -12.76
C LEU A 341 0.87 29.44 -13.38
N ALA A 342 0.12 30.39 -13.95
CA ALA A 342 0.69 31.60 -14.54
C ALA A 342 1.35 32.52 -13.50
N GLN A 343 0.73 32.66 -12.31
CA GLN A 343 1.33 33.37 -11.18
C GLN A 343 2.63 32.71 -10.73
N GLN A 344 2.61 31.40 -10.47
CA GLN A 344 3.79 30.65 -10.00
C GLN A 344 4.95 30.64 -11.00
N GLN A 345 4.67 30.66 -12.31
CA GLN A 345 5.70 30.83 -13.34
C GLN A 345 6.37 32.22 -13.28
N THR A 346 5.60 33.26 -12.96
CA THR A 346 6.12 34.63 -12.81
C THR A 346 6.98 34.71 -11.54
N GLU A 347 6.47 34.25 -10.40
CA GLU A 347 7.20 34.19 -9.12
C GLU A 347 8.51 33.41 -9.25
N LEU A 348 8.50 32.26 -9.94
CA LEU A 348 9.72 31.50 -10.20
C LEU A 348 10.74 32.30 -11.01
N SER A 349 10.31 33.03 -12.05
CA SER A 349 11.22 33.82 -12.89
C SER A 349 11.88 34.98 -12.12
N ASP A 350 11.17 35.57 -11.16
CA ASP A 350 11.73 36.58 -10.25
C ASP A 350 12.73 35.96 -9.27
N PHE A 351 12.42 34.79 -8.72
CA PHE A 351 13.34 34.05 -7.83
C PHE A 351 14.60 33.59 -8.57
N GLU A 352 14.48 33.06 -9.78
CA GLU A 352 15.63 32.67 -10.62
C GLU A 352 16.52 33.88 -10.96
N THR A 353 15.91 35.02 -11.26
CA THR A 353 16.63 36.28 -11.51
C THR A 353 17.42 36.73 -10.28
N ARG A 354 16.86 36.61 -9.06
CA ARG A 354 17.56 36.92 -7.80
C ARG A 354 18.66 35.91 -7.49
N LEU A 355 18.39 34.60 -7.62
CA LEU A 355 19.39 33.54 -7.44
C LEU A 355 20.59 33.67 -8.38
N SER A 356 20.41 34.24 -9.58
CA SER A 356 21.51 34.48 -10.53
C SER A 356 22.47 35.61 -10.13
N GLN A 357 22.08 36.46 -9.17
CA GLN A 357 22.89 37.57 -8.65
C GLN A 357 23.77 37.17 -7.45
N LEU A 358 23.50 35.99 -6.87
CA LEU A 358 24.22 35.45 -5.72
C LEU A 358 25.40 34.58 -6.16
N ASP A 359 26.37 34.38 -5.26
CA ASP A 359 27.55 33.55 -5.54
C ASP A 359 27.17 32.07 -5.65
N SER A 360 27.27 31.52 -6.86
CA SER A 360 26.97 30.11 -7.16
C SER A 360 28.01 29.12 -6.61
N ALA A 361 29.14 29.59 -6.07
CA ALA A 361 30.07 28.75 -5.33
C ALA A 361 29.57 28.39 -3.91
N LEU A 362 28.55 29.09 -3.41
CA LEU A 362 27.94 28.81 -2.11
C LEU A 362 26.96 27.63 -2.22
N ARG A 363 27.23 26.54 -1.49
CA ARG A 363 26.36 25.35 -1.42
C ARG A 363 24.88 25.68 -1.17
N PRO A 364 24.51 26.62 -0.27
CA PRO A 364 23.10 26.99 -0.08
C PRO A 364 22.44 27.59 -1.33
N VAL A 365 23.20 28.37 -2.12
CA VAL A 365 22.73 28.96 -3.40
C VAL A 365 22.59 27.87 -4.46
N GLU A 366 23.55 26.96 -4.59
CA GLU A 366 23.45 25.80 -5.50
C GLU A 366 22.21 24.94 -5.18
N GLN A 367 21.94 24.68 -3.90
CA GLN A 367 20.74 23.94 -3.48
C GLN A 367 19.44 24.69 -3.79
N ALA A 368 19.41 26.03 -3.68
CA ALA A 368 18.26 26.82 -4.07
C ALA A 368 18.06 26.84 -5.60
N GLN A 369 19.14 26.88 -6.39
CA GLN A 369 19.10 26.77 -7.85
C GLN A 369 18.59 25.38 -8.31
N LEU A 370 18.98 24.31 -7.61
CA LEU A 370 18.42 22.96 -7.84
C LEU A 370 16.93 22.89 -7.51
N GLY A 371 16.49 23.49 -6.39
CA GLY A 371 15.07 23.60 -6.03
C GLY A 371 14.26 24.38 -7.08
N ALA A 372 14.79 25.49 -7.59
CA ALA A 372 14.19 26.25 -8.68
C ALA A 372 14.11 25.42 -9.99
N ALA A 373 15.12 24.61 -10.31
CA ALA A 373 15.09 23.71 -11.46
C ALA A 373 13.99 22.63 -11.33
N VAL A 374 13.77 22.07 -10.13
CA VAL A 374 12.65 21.16 -9.85
C VAL A 374 11.31 21.87 -10.00
N ALA A 375 11.16 23.08 -9.44
CA ALA A 375 9.96 23.92 -9.59
C ALA A 375 9.65 24.22 -11.06
N ARG A 376 10.67 24.55 -11.87
CA ARG A 376 10.54 24.76 -13.32
C ARG A 376 10.06 23.49 -14.03
N GLY A 377 10.59 22.32 -13.65
CA GLY A 377 10.14 21.03 -14.14
C GLY A 377 8.66 20.76 -13.83
N LEU A 378 8.23 21.01 -12.58
CA LEU A 378 6.84 20.88 -12.15
C LEU A 378 5.91 21.81 -12.95
N LEU A 379 6.21 23.11 -13.01
CA LEU A 379 5.38 24.10 -13.71
C LEU A 379 5.30 23.85 -15.22
N SER A 380 6.38 23.38 -15.85
CA SER A 380 6.37 23.00 -17.28
C SER A 380 5.56 21.72 -17.56
N SER A 381 5.32 20.89 -16.55
CA SER A 381 4.42 19.72 -16.62
C SER A 381 2.95 20.04 -16.29
N GLY A 382 2.61 21.31 -16.03
CA GLY A 382 1.27 21.73 -15.61
C GLY A 382 0.94 21.39 -14.16
N SER A 383 1.94 21.11 -13.32
CA SER A 383 1.77 20.91 -11.88
C SER A 383 2.14 22.16 -11.09
N LEU A 384 1.40 22.47 -10.02
CA LEU A 384 1.75 23.55 -9.10
C LEU A 384 3.03 23.20 -8.31
N ALA A 385 3.94 24.17 -8.19
CA ALA A 385 5.21 24.07 -7.46
C ALA A 385 5.15 24.81 -6.11
N THR A 386 4.00 24.74 -5.44
CA THR A 386 3.67 25.56 -4.26
C THR A 386 4.63 25.37 -3.09
N ASP A 387 5.06 24.15 -2.83
CA ASP A 387 5.95 23.84 -1.70
C ASP A 387 7.40 24.30 -2.02
N GLU A 388 7.84 24.15 -3.27
CA GLU A 388 9.15 24.63 -3.75
C GLU A 388 9.25 26.15 -3.73
N LEU A 389 8.22 26.85 -4.22
CA LEU A 389 8.17 28.31 -4.23
C LEU A 389 8.06 28.88 -2.81
N ARG A 390 7.39 28.19 -1.89
CA ARG A 390 7.37 28.53 -0.45
C ARG A 390 8.75 28.36 0.19
N LEU A 391 9.52 27.34 -0.19
CA LEU A 391 10.91 27.21 0.25
C LEU A 391 11.78 28.32 -0.33
N LEU A 392 11.65 28.63 -1.62
CA LEU A 392 12.41 29.68 -2.28
C LEU A 392 12.11 31.08 -1.70
N SER A 393 10.85 31.40 -1.44
CA SER A 393 10.46 32.70 -0.86
C SER A 393 10.98 32.89 0.57
N ARG A 394 11.04 31.81 1.36
CA ARG A 394 11.61 31.80 2.73
C ARG A 394 13.15 31.78 2.76
N SER A 395 13.79 31.18 1.76
CA SER A 395 15.24 31.00 1.71
C SER A 395 15.99 32.18 1.06
N LEU A 396 15.43 32.79 0.01
CA LEU A 396 16.07 33.89 -0.71
C LEU A 396 16.51 35.07 0.18
N PRO A 397 15.67 35.58 1.10
CA PRO A 397 16.07 36.67 1.99
C PRO A 397 17.29 36.34 2.88
N LEU A 398 17.43 35.08 3.30
CA LEU A 398 18.56 34.61 4.11
C LEU A 398 19.83 34.45 3.28
N LEU A 399 19.70 34.05 2.00
CA LEU A 399 20.82 33.98 1.06
C LEU A 399 21.30 35.38 0.66
N GLU A 400 20.40 36.36 0.57
CA GLU A 400 20.72 37.76 0.27
C GLU A 400 21.33 38.52 1.47
N SER A 401 21.01 38.15 2.72
CA SER A 401 21.65 38.75 3.89
C SER A 401 23.10 38.28 4.09
N GLY A 402 23.43 37.07 3.62
CA GLY A 402 24.78 36.50 3.67
C GLY A 402 25.24 36.12 5.09
N ASP A 403 24.31 35.96 6.03
CA ASP A 403 24.62 35.67 7.44
C ASP A 403 25.25 34.29 7.62
N ALA A 404 26.25 34.18 8.51
CA ALA A 404 26.88 32.91 8.86
C ALA A 404 25.92 31.89 9.51
N SER A 405 24.75 32.33 10.00
CA SER A 405 23.68 31.48 10.51
C SER A 405 22.68 31.02 9.43
N ALA A 406 22.84 31.46 8.18
CA ALA A 406 21.90 31.14 7.10
C ALA A 406 21.85 29.63 6.81
N GLU A 407 22.97 28.88 6.89
CA GLU A 407 22.95 27.43 6.63
C GLU A 407 22.05 26.67 7.62
N ASP A 408 22.16 26.96 8.92
CA ASP A 408 21.30 26.37 9.96
C ASP A 408 19.84 26.80 9.80
N ALA A 409 19.58 28.08 9.49
CA ALA A 409 18.23 28.59 9.28
C ALA A 409 17.56 27.94 8.05
N LEU A 410 18.31 27.72 6.97
CA LEU A 410 17.85 27.05 5.76
C LEU A 410 17.63 25.54 5.97
N GLU A 411 18.44 24.89 6.81
CA GLU A 411 18.18 23.50 7.21
C GLU A 411 16.90 23.38 8.03
N ASN A 412 16.70 24.25 9.03
CA ASN A 412 15.47 24.29 9.83
C ASN A 412 14.22 24.59 8.98
N GLN A 413 14.31 25.50 8.00
CA GLN A 413 13.19 25.79 7.08
C GLN A 413 12.80 24.55 6.24
N ARG A 414 13.78 23.73 5.84
CA ARG A 414 13.53 22.47 5.12
C ARG A 414 12.95 21.41 6.04
N GLU A 415 13.52 21.22 7.22
CA GLU A 415 12.98 20.28 8.22
C GLU A 415 11.54 20.64 8.59
N LEU A 416 11.20 21.93 8.72
CA LEU A 416 9.80 22.35 8.91
C LEU A 416 8.89 21.96 7.73
N LEU A 417 9.36 22.08 6.48
CA LEU A 417 8.57 21.63 5.32
C LEU A 417 8.46 20.10 5.24
N GLU A 418 9.50 19.35 5.61
CA GLU A 418 9.47 17.89 5.73
C GLU A 418 8.44 17.46 6.79
N ILE A 419 8.35 18.18 7.92
CA ILE A 419 7.33 18.00 8.97
C ILE A 419 5.93 18.40 8.46
N GLU A 420 5.77 19.56 7.81
CA GLU A 420 4.50 19.98 7.18
C GLU A 420 3.99 18.93 6.19
N GLN A 421 4.89 18.35 5.38
CA GLN A 421 4.56 17.30 4.41
C GLN A 421 4.17 16.00 5.13
N ALA A 422 4.97 15.51 6.08
CA ALA A 422 4.67 14.30 6.85
C ALA A 422 3.37 14.41 7.67
N ALA A 423 2.97 15.62 8.08
CA ALA A 423 1.69 15.88 8.74
C ALA A 423 0.48 15.79 7.79
N ARG A 424 0.65 16.05 6.48
CA ARG A 424 -0.44 15.97 5.47
C ARG A 424 -0.87 14.52 5.16
N ASP A 425 0.05 13.56 5.28
CA ASP A 425 -0.21 12.13 5.05
C ASP A 425 -0.90 11.42 6.25
N LEU A 426 -1.03 12.12 7.37
CA LEU A 426 -1.63 11.63 8.61
C LEU A 426 -3.07 12.16 8.77
N PRO A 427 -3.95 11.43 9.48
CA PRO A 427 -5.25 11.96 9.87
C PRO A 427 -5.07 13.22 10.73
N VAL A 428 -6.06 14.12 10.71
CA VAL A 428 -6.00 15.44 11.37
C VAL A 428 -5.51 15.32 12.83
N ILE A 429 -4.41 16.01 13.14
CA ILE A 429 -3.83 16.09 14.48
C ILE A 429 -4.24 17.42 15.10
N GLU A 430 -5.04 17.37 16.17
CA GLU A 430 -5.42 18.56 16.94
C GLU A 430 -4.18 19.32 17.46
N GLY A 431 -4.22 20.65 17.44
CA GLY A 431 -3.12 21.52 17.87
C GLY A 431 -1.98 21.68 16.87
N LEU A 432 -1.59 20.61 16.15
CA LEU A 432 -0.37 20.58 15.32
C LEU A 432 -0.28 21.71 14.27
N GLN A 433 -1.40 22.08 13.64
CA GLN A 433 -1.42 23.22 12.69
C GLN A 433 -1.05 24.55 13.37
N GLY A 434 -1.46 24.75 14.62
CA GLY A 434 -1.06 25.89 15.44
C GLY A 434 0.44 25.85 15.74
N ASP A 435 0.95 24.72 16.19
CA ASP A 435 2.37 24.55 16.54
C ASP A 435 3.29 24.70 15.31
N LEU A 436 2.88 24.19 14.15
CA LEU A 436 3.56 24.41 12.86
C LEU A 436 3.59 25.90 12.47
N SER A 437 2.47 26.61 12.64
CA SER A 437 2.41 28.05 12.34
C SER A 437 3.30 28.88 13.29
N GLN A 438 3.41 28.48 14.56
CA GLN A 438 4.30 29.12 15.52
C GLN A 438 5.78 28.85 15.20
N ALA A 439 6.12 27.61 14.84
CA ALA A 439 7.47 27.26 14.39
C ALA A 439 7.87 28.02 13.11
N ALA A 440 6.95 28.15 12.15
CA ALA A 440 7.15 28.97 10.95
C ALA A 440 7.44 30.44 11.32
N GLN A 441 6.61 31.06 12.17
CA GLN A 441 6.79 32.44 12.62
C GLN A 441 8.06 32.65 13.47
N ALA A 442 8.56 31.62 14.17
CA ALA A 442 9.84 31.68 14.85
C ALA A 442 11.01 31.69 13.84
N LEU A 443 11.02 30.76 12.88
CA LEU A 443 12.05 30.69 11.84
C LEU A 443 12.05 31.94 10.94
N GLU A 444 10.90 32.50 10.60
CA GLU A 444 10.77 33.75 9.84
C GLU A 444 11.30 34.98 10.62
N ARG A 445 11.36 34.91 11.96
CA ARG A 445 11.99 35.92 12.83
C ARG A 445 13.48 35.63 13.11
N GLY A 446 14.04 34.55 12.56
CA GLY A 446 15.42 34.11 12.81
C GLY A 446 15.63 33.43 14.18
N GLU A 447 14.55 33.03 14.86
CA GLU A 447 14.62 32.30 16.13
C GLU A 447 14.76 30.78 15.87
N MET A 448 15.50 30.08 16.74
CA MET A 448 15.59 28.62 16.70
C MET A 448 14.28 28.00 17.21
N ALA A 449 13.51 27.35 16.32
CA ALA A 449 12.34 26.56 16.68
C ALA A 449 12.74 25.14 17.12
N ASP A 450 12.08 24.57 18.13
CA ASP A 450 12.26 23.17 18.50
C ASP A 450 11.42 22.23 17.60
N LEU A 451 12.00 21.89 16.46
CA LEU A 451 11.41 20.94 15.50
C LEU A 451 11.36 19.49 16.03
N SER A 452 12.10 19.17 17.10
CA SER A 452 12.14 17.80 17.64
C SER A 452 10.85 17.42 18.36
N ALA A 453 10.18 18.38 19.02
CA ALA A 453 8.87 18.19 19.61
C ALA A 453 7.80 17.88 18.54
N LEU A 454 7.84 18.59 17.41
CA LEU A 454 6.94 18.36 16.26
C LEU A 454 7.15 16.97 15.65
N TRP A 455 8.40 16.55 15.43
CA TRP A 455 8.72 15.20 15.01
C TRP A 455 8.23 14.14 15.99
N ALA A 456 8.36 14.36 17.30
CA ALA A 456 7.87 13.43 18.32
C ALA A 456 6.34 13.23 18.24
N VAL A 457 5.57 14.30 18.00
CA VAL A 457 4.12 14.24 17.78
C VAL A 457 3.77 13.45 16.51
N ILE A 458 4.48 13.73 15.40
CA ILE A 458 4.29 13.01 14.13
C ILE A 458 4.62 11.52 14.28
N ASP A 459 5.74 11.18 14.92
CA ASP A 459 6.16 9.79 15.11
C ASP A 459 5.24 9.03 16.06
N GLN A 460 4.75 9.68 17.12
CA GLN A 460 3.71 9.10 17.99
C GLN A 460 2.44 8.79 17.18
N ARG A 461 2.01 9.69 16.29
CA ARG A 461 0.82 9.49 15.45
C ARG A 461 1.03 8.45 14.35
N LYS A 462 2.22 8.35 13.75
CA LYS A 462 2.61 7.23 12.88
C LYS A 462 2.56 5.89 13.63
N GLY A 463 3.03 5.86 14.89
CA GLY A 463 2.96 4.68 15.75
C GLY A 463 1.52 4.26 16.07
N VAL A 464 0.64 5.22 16.40
CA VAL A 464 -0.80 4.95 16.61
C VAL A 464 -1.46 4.42 15.33
N ALA A 465 -1.22 5.05 14.17
CA ALA A 465 -1.76 4.59 12.89
C ALA A 465 -1.29 3.17 12.50
N ALA A 466 -0.07 2.79 12.89
CA ALA A 466 0.42 1.41 12.73
C ALA A 466 -0.32 0.42 13.64
N GLN A 467 -0.59 0.78 14.90
CA GLN A 467 -1.40 -0.05 15.82
C GLN A 467 -2.86 -0.17 15.36
N GLU A 468 -3.44 0.91 14.83
CA GLU A 468 -4.77 0.89 14.20
C GLU A 468 -4.80 -0.08 13.01
N ARG A 469 -3.78 -0.08 12.15
CA ARG A 469 -3.63 -1.05 11.06
C ARG A 469 -3.56 -2.50 11.58
N GLU A 470 -2.74 -2.78 12.59
CA GLU A 470 -2.67 -4.12 13.19
C GLU A 470 -4.02 -4.59 13.78
N ALA A 471 -4.79 -3.66 14.38
CA ALA A 471 -6.13 -3.95 14.90
C ALA A 471 -7.16 -4.22 13.79
N LEU A 472 -7.13 -3.45 12.69
CA LEU A 472 -7.97 -3.69 11.52
C LEU A 472 -7.64 -5.02 10.83
N ASP A 473 -6.35 -5.37 10.72
CA ASP A 473 -5.91 -6.66 10.20
C ASP A 473 -6.41 -7.83 11.04
N LEU A 474 -6.38 -7.69 12.38
CA LEU A 474 -6.86 -8.71 13.30
C LEU A 474 -8.38 -8.91 13.20
N ARG A 475 -9.16 -7.82 13.18
CA ARG A 475 -10.61 -7.86 12.93
C ARG A 475 -10.92 -8.49 11.56
N THR A 476 -10.18 -8.12 10.53
CA THR A 476 -10.36 -8.65 9.18
C THR A 476 -10.12 -10.16 9.12
N ARG A 477 -9.08 -10.68 9.79
CA ARG A 477 -8.86 -12.14 9.88
C ARG A 477 -10.04 -12.84 10.55
N GLN A 478 -10.58 -12.27 11.64
CA GLN A 478 -11.77 -12.81 12.31
C GLN A 478 -13.00 -12.84 11.38
N VAL A 479 -13.25 -11.75 10.64
CA VAL A 479 -14.33 -11.65 9.63
C VAL A 479 -14.18 -12.71 8.54
N LEU A 480 -12.95 -12.93 8.04
CA LEU A 480 -12.67 -13.91 7.00
C LEU A 480 -12.80 -15.37 7.50
N ASP A 481 -12.31 -15.66 8.70
CA ASP A 481 -12.44 -16.98 9.35
C ASP A 481 -13.91 -17.33 9.61
N GLU A 482 -14.71 -16.34 10.01
CA GLU A 482 -16.13 -16.52 10.27
C GLU A 482 -16.95 -16.65 8.99
N TYR A 483 -16.68 -15.83 7.96
CA TYR A 483 -17.26 -16.01 6.62
C TYR A 483 -17.00 -17.43 6.09
N GLY A 484 -15.83 -18.01 6.36
CA GLY A 484 -15.50 -19.40 6.01
C GLY A 484 -16.52 -20.43 6.51
N ARG A 485 -17.23 -20.16 7.61
CA ARG A 485 -18.29 -21.02 8.16
C ARG A 485 -19.61 -20.91 7.39
N TYR A 486 -19.89 -19.74 6.83
CA TYR A 486 -21.16 -19.40 6.19
C TYR A 486 -21.10 -19.45 4.65
N ARG A 487 -19.90 -19.55 4.06
CA ARG A 487 -19.65 -19.57 2.61
C ARG A 487 -20.48 -20.58 1.80
N HIS A 488 -20.93 -21.68 2.42
CA HIS A 488 -21.71 -22.73 1.76
C HIS A 488 -23.22 -22.43 1.69
N LEU A 489 -23.68 -21.37 2.35
CA LEU A 489 -25.08 -20.96 2.33
C LEU A 489 -25.38 -20.16 1.05
N ALA A 490 -26.52 -20.45 0.41
CA ALA A 490 -27.00 -19.68 -0.74
C ALA A 490 -27.79 -18.45 -0.25
N GLY A 491 -27.41 -17.26 -0.71
CA GLY A 491 -28.12 -16.02 -0.40
C GLY A 491 -27.40 -14.78 -0.95
N ASP A 492 -28.15 -13.68 -1.12
CA ASP A 492 -27.61 -12.39 -1.57
C ASP A 492 -26.64 -11.81 -0.53
N THR A 493 -26.96 -11.94 0.76
CA THR A 493 -26.13 -11.54 1.91
C THR A 493 -24.75 -12.21 1.86
N ILE A 494 -24.71 -13.53 1.70
CA ILE A 494 -23.47 -14.33 1.57
C ILE A 494 -22.71 -13.97 0.29
N SER A 495 -23.41 -13.74 -0.81
CA SER A 495 -22.81 -13.33 -2.09
C SER A 495 -22.24 -11.90 -2.06
N HIS A 496 -22.81 -11.02 -1.26
CA HIS A 496 -22.25 -9.69 -1.00
C HIS A 496 -21.03 -9.77 -0.08
N LEU A 497 -21.14 -10.53 1.00
CA LEU A 497 -20.07 -10.73 1.97
C LEU A 497 -18.86 -11.42 1.34
N GLY A 498 -19.06 -12.35 0.40
CA GLY A 498 -17.99 -12.94 -0.40
C GLY A 498 -17.17 -11.91 -1.19
N ARG A 499 -17.83 -10.92 -1.80
CA ARG A 499 -17.16 -9.82 -2.53
C ARG A 499 -16.36 -8.92 -1.59
N LEU A 500 -16.93 -8.56 -0.43
CA LEU A 500 -16.19 -7.80 0.60
C LEU A 500 -15.04 -8.62 1.20
N ALA A 501 -15.19 -9.94 1.36
CA ALA A 501 -14.13 -10.82 1.83
C ALA A 501 -12.94 -10.86 0.84
N ASP A 502 -13.19 -10.77 -0.47
CA ASP A 502 -12.11 -10.71 -1.46
C ASP A 502 -11.37 -9.35 -1.45
N THR A 503 -12.08 -8.23 -1.30
CA THR A 503 -11.44 -6.90 -1.15
C THR A 503 -10.70 -6.77 0.19
N LEU A 504 -11.23 -7.34 1.27
CA LEU A 504 -10.52 -7.47 2.55
C LEU A 504 -9.25 -8.32 2.43
N ARG A 505 -9.26 -9.41 1.64
CA ARG A 505 -8.06 -10.21 1.36
C ARG A 505 -7.03 -9.45 0.54
N SER A 506 -7.43 -8.61 -0.41
CA SER A 506 -6.48 -7.80 -1.18
C SER A 506 -5.91 -6.65 -0.33
N HIS A 507 -6.72 -5.99 0.51
CA HIS A 507 -6.23 -5.06 1.53
C HIS A 507 -5.26 -5.69 2.54
N LEU A 508 -5.45 -6.93 2.99
CA LEU A 508 -4.50 -7.64 3.88
C LEU A 508 -3.14 -7.92 3.23
N LYS A 509 -3.04 -7.94 1.90
CA LYS A 509 -1.76 -8.10 1.17
C LYS A 509 -0.99 -6.78 1.04
N LEU A 510 -1.66 -5.64 1.18
CA LEU A 510 -1.03 -4.33 1.14
C LEU A 510 -0.26 -4.05 2.44
N GLY A 511 0.88 -3.36 2.34
CA GLY A 511 1.70 -3.00 3.50
C GLY A 511 1.18 -1.76 4.22
N LYS A 512 1.97 -0.68 4.15
CA LYS A 512 1.53 0.67 4.53
C LYS A 512 0.38 1.10 3.62
N LEU A 513 -0.68 1.66 4.21
CA LEU A 513 -1.83 2.24 3.48
C LEU A 513 -1.82 3.77 3.59
N SER A 514 -2.24 4.47 2.54
CA SER A 514 -2.57 5.91 2.54
C SER A 514 -3.78 6.22 3.45
N ALA A 515 -4.05 7.51 3.70
CA ALA A 515 -5.23 7.92 4.48
C ALA A 515 -6.53 7.43 3.83
N ASP A 516 -6.68 7.62 2.51
CA ASP A 516 -7.83 7.17 1.72
C ASP A 516 -7.94 5.63 1.71
N GLY A 517 -6.81 4.94 1.53
CA GLY A 517 -6.75 3.48 1.55
C GLY A 517 -7.14 2.89 2.91
N ARG A 518 -6.78 3.55 4.03
CA ARG A 518 -7.26 3.20 5.38
C ARG A 518 -8.75 3.48 5.54
N ALA A 519 -9.24 4.63 5.06
CA ALA A 519 -10.66 4.99 5.15
C ALA A 519 -11.56 3.98 4.41
N HIS A 520 -11.20 3.62 3.17
CA HIS A 520 -11.93 2.59 2.42
C HIS A 520 -11.85 1.22 3.10
N TYR A 521 -10.67 0.82 3.60
CA TYR A 521 -10.51 -0.45 4.31
C TYR A 521 -11.37 -0.53 5.58
N MET A 522 -11.48 0.56 6.35
CA MET A 522 -12.38 0.64 7.51
C MET A 522 -13.85 0.55 7.11
N GLN A 523 -14.25 1.20 6.01
CA GLN A 523 -15.61 1.12 5.48
C GLN A 523 -15.96 -0.32 5.09
N VAL A 524 -15.15 -0.94 4.22
CA VAL A 524 -15.35 -2.32 3.74
C VAL A 524 -15.39 -3.31 4.91
N LEU A 525 -14.57 -3.12 5.94
CA LEU A 525 -14.59 -3.95 7.15
C LEU A 525 -15.88 -3.76 7.94
N GLY A 526 -16.36 -2.53 8.12
CA GLY A 526 -17.63 -2.24 8.79
C GLY A 526 -18.83 -2.83 8.05
N ASP A 527 -18.87 -2.69 6.73
CA ASP A 527 -19.92 -3.25 5.86
C ASP A 527 -19.91 -4.80 5.95
N ALA A 528 -18.73 -5.43 5.98
CA ALA A 528 -18.60 -6.88 6.13
C ALA A 528 -18.99 -7.39 7.53
N GLU A 529 -18.66 -6.63 8.60
CA GLU A 529 -19.10 -6.94 9.97
C GLU A 529 -20.62 -6.82 10.13
N ALA A 530 -21.24 -5.81 9.48
CA ALA A 530 -22.69 -5.65 9.44
C ALA A 530 -23.38 -6.83 8.72
N LEU A 531 -22.93 -7.18 7.51
CA LEU A 531 -23.46 -8.33 6.77
C LEU A 531 -23.19 -9.67 7.48
N LEU A 532 -22.09 -9.81 8.24
CA LEU A 532 -21.89 -10.99 9.09
C LEU A 532 -22.95 -11.08 10.19
N SER A 533 -23.37 -9.95 10.77
CA SER A 533 -24.44 -9.95 11.77
C SER A 533 -25.79 -10.38 11.18
N GLU A 534 -26.08 -9.96 9.94
CA GLU A 534 -27.25 -10.37 9.18
C GLU A 534 -27.18 -11.86 8.79
N ALA A 535 -26.06 -12.32 8.22
CA ALA A 535 -25.84 -13.73 7.88
C ALA A 535 -25.92 -14.67 9.09
N ARG A 536 -25.45 -14.24 10.27
CA ARG A 536 -25.66 -14.97 11.54
C ARG A 536 -27.15 -15.10 11.86
N ALA A 537 -27.91 -14.00 11.76
CA ALA A 537 -29.34 -14.00 12.03
C ALA A 537 -30.13 -14.87 11.03
N GLU A 538 -29.85 -14.75 9.73
CA GLU A 538 -30.40 -15.61 8.67
C GLU A 538 -30.12 -17.09 8.94
N PHE A 539 -28.86 -17.45 9.23
CA PHE A 539 -28.49 -18.83 9.55
C PHE A 539 -29.18 -19.36 10.80
N GLN A 540 -29.34 -18.52 11.81
CA GLN A 540 -30.01 -18.88 13.06
C GLN A 540 -31.51 -19.09 12.85
N VAL A 541 -32.17 -18.22 12.08
CA VAL A 541 -33.56 -18.40 11.63
C VAL A 541 -33.72 -19.66 10.78
N ALA A 542 -32.83 -19.90 9.81
CA ALA A 542 -32.87 -21.11 8.98
C ALA A 542 -32.70 -22.39 9.81
N ARG A 543 -31.82 -22.37 10.82
CA ARG A 543 -31.64 -23.47 11.77
C ARG A 543 -32.85 -23.67 12.66
N ASP A 544 -33.44 -22.60 13.18
CA ASP A 544 -34.62 -22.67 14.06
C ASP A 544 -35.86 -23.13 13.29
N LEU A 545 -36.03 -22.70 12.04
CA LEU A 545 -37.03 -23.25 11.12
C LEU A 545 -36.78 -24.73 10.84
N THR A 546 -35.53 -25.13 10.55
CA THR A 546 -35.19 -26.55 10.34
C THR A 546 -35.49 -27.40 11.58
N ALA A 547 -35.31 -26.84 12.79
CA ALA A 547 -35.67 -27.50 14.05
C ALA A 547 -37.18 -27.55 14.30
N GLN A 548 -37.93 -26.52 13.89
CA GLN A 548 -39.40 -26.46 13.98
C GLN A 548 -40.10 -27.36 12.93
N PHE A 549 -39.49 -27.56 11.76
CA PHE A 549 -39.95 -28.49 10.73
C PHE A 549 -39.45 -29.93 10.92
N GLY A 550 -38.83 -30.25 12.07
CA GLY A 550 -38.26 -31.57 12.35
C GLY A 550 -39.28 -32.70 12.28
N GLU A 551 -39.00 -33.69 11.42
CA GLU A 551 -39.74 -34.93 11.10
C GLU A 551 -41.27 -34.79 10.92
N GLU A 552 -42.05 -34.47 11.95
CA GLU A 552 -43.52 -34.49 11.94
C GLU A 552 -44.15 -33.57 10.89
N ALA A 553 -43.58 -32.38 10.66
CA ALA A 553 -44.09 -31.43 9.67
C ALA A 553 -43.74 -31.80 8.22
N LEU A 554 -42.60 -32.46 8.02
CA LEU A 554 -42.19 -32.99 6.71
C LEU A 554 -43.02 -34.21 6.34
N THR A 555 -43.24 -35.14 7.27
CA THR A 555 -44.13 -36.30 7.07
C THR A 555 -45.57 -35.85 6.79
N GLY A 556 -46.09 -34.87 7.55
CA GLY A 556 -47.43 -34.32 7.31
C GLY A 556 -47.58 -33.56 5.98
N LEU A 557 -46.51 -32.95 5.45
CA LEU A 557 -46.53 -32.35 4.11
C LEU A 557 -46.43 -33.39 2.99
N LEU A 558 -45.69 -34.48 3.19
CA LEU A 558 -45.59 -35.60 2.24
C LEU A 558 -46.91 -36.37 2.14
N ASP A 559 -47.55 -36.68 3.28
CA ASP A 559 -48.91 -37.24 3.35
C ASP A 559 -49.93 -36.31 2.66
N ALA A 560 -49.88 -35.01 2.94
CA ALA A 560 -50.82 -34.03 2.36
C ALA A 560 -50.62 -33.80 0.84
N LEU A 561 -49.42 -34.07 0.31
CA LEU A 561 -49.12 -34.04 -1.12
C LEU A 561 -49.41 -35.37 -1.82
N GLY A 562 -49.76 -36.43 -1.07
CA GLY A 562 -50.11 -37.74 -1.63
C GLY A 562 -48.95 -38.45 -2.33
N LEU A 563 -47.71 -38.20 -1.90
CA LEU A 563 -46.50 -38.79 -2.49
C LEU A 563 -46.19 -40.18 -1.91
N ASP A 564 -47.20 -41.05 -1.90
CA ASP A 564 -47.08 -42.51 -1.75
C ASP A 564 -46.78 -43.15 -3.13
N GLU A 565 -45.81 -42.60 -3.85
CA GLU A 565 -45.11 -43.32 -4.91
C GLU A 565 -43.63 -43.34 -4.56
N GLU A 566 -43.06 -44.54 -4.40
CA GLU A 566 -41.63 -44.72 -4.18
C GLU A 566 -40.88 -43.98 -5.29
N PRO A 567 -39.90 -43.12 -4.97
CA PRO A 567 -39.15 -42.45 -6.02
C PRO A 567 -38.34 -43.51 -6.78
N GLU A 568 -38.75 -43.80 -8.02
CA GLU A 568 -37.89 -44.38 -9.06
C GLU A 568 -36.76 -43.40 -9.39
N GLN A 569 -35.87 -43.18 -8.41
CA GLN A 569 -34.51 -42.81 -8.70
C GLN A 569 -33.85 -44.04 -9.31
N GLU A 570 -33.43 -43.94 -10.57
CA GLU A 570 -32.34 -44.75 -11.13
C GLU A 570 -31.02 -44.40 -10.41
N LEU A 571 -30.98 -44.61 -9.09
CA LEU A 571 -29.76 -44.86 -8.37
C LEU A 571 -29.22 -46.18 -8.91
N VAL A 572 -28.20 -46.06 -9.76
CA VAL A 572 -27.31 -47.17 -10.09
C VAL A 572 -26.72 -47.66 -8.76
N THR A 573 -27.38 -48.65 -8.17
CA THR A 573 -27.02 -49.27 -6.88
C THR A 573 -25.83 -50.19 -7.10
N LEU A 574 -24.70 -49.55 -7.38
CA LEU A 574 -23.37 -50.12 -7.40
C LEU A 574 -23.17 -50.95 -6.12
N PRO A 575 -22.83 -52.25 -6.23
CA PRO A 575 -23.03 -53.22 -5.15
C PRO A 575 -22.29 -52.85 -3.85
N PRO A 576 -22.79 -53.28 -2.67
CA PRO A 576 -22.15 -52.99 -1.40
C PRO A 576 -20.75 -53.58 -1.37
N LEU A 577 -19.78 -52.77 -0.91
CA LEU A 577 -18.39 -53.22 -0.76
C LEU A 577 -18.29 -54.30 0.34
N PRO A 578 -17.37 -55.27 0.21
CA PRO A 578 -17.01 -56.19 1.28
C PRO A 578 -16.67 -55.47 2.60
N GLN A 579 -16.93 -56.13 3.74
CA GLN A 579 -16.59 -55.58 5.06
C GLN A 579 -15.08 -55.33 5.15
N GLY A 580 -14.69 -54.12 5.55
CA GLY A 580 -13.30 -53.70 5.59
C GLY A 580 -12.84 -52.89 4.38
N LEU A 581 -13.74 -52.50 3.46
CA LEU A 581 -13.46 -51.64 2.30
C LEU A 581 -14.40 -50.42 2.24
N TRP A 582 -13.83 -49.27 1.89
CA TRP A 582 -14.55 -47.98 1.78
C TRP A 582 -14.05 -47.14 0.61
N GLU A 583 -14.97 -46.46 -0.07
CA GLU A 583 -14.67 -45.48 -1.11
C GLU A 583 -14.94 -44.07 -0.56
N LEU A 584 -13.95 -43.17 -0.63
CA LEU A 584 -13.94 -41.87 0.03
C LEU A 584 -13.75 -40.75 -1.00
N ARG A 585 -14.55 -39.68 -0.93
CA ARG A 585 -14.40 -38.54 -1.85
C ARG A 585 -14.86 -37.23 -1.20
N GLY A 586 -14.12 -36.13 -1.37
CA GLY A 586 -14.57 -34.80 -0.96
C GLY A 586 -14.99 -34.63 0.51
N GLY A 587 -14.46 -35.45 1.43
CA GLY A 587 -14.84 -35.42 2.85
C GLY A 587 -15.94 -36.39 3.25
N THR A 588 -16.55 -37.13 2.31
CA THR A 588 -17.62 -38.11 2.58
C THR A 588 -17.21 -39.55 2.26
N VAL A 589 -17.86 -40.50 2.92
CA VAL A 589 -17.82 -41.93 2.56
C VAL A 589 -18.89 -42.15 1.49
N MET A 590 -18.47 -42.53 0.28
CA MET A 590 -19.36 -42.82 -0.84
C MET A 590 -19.96 -44.22 -0.74
N ARG A 591 -19.13 -45.22 -0.39
CA ARG A 591 -19.51 -46.65 -0.28
C ARG A 591 -18.71 -47.30 0.85
N GLY A 592 -19.31 -48.28 1.53
CA GLY A 592 -18.69 -49.03 2.64
C GLY A 592 -19.63 -49.11 3.86
N ALA A 593 -19.26 -49.93 4.85
CA ALA A 593 -20.04 -50.07 6.08
C ALA A 593 -19.96 -48.81 6.97
N PRO A 594 -20.98 -48.47 7.76
CA PRO A 594 -20.93 -47.32 8.67
C PRO A 594 -19.90 -47.55 9.79
N ASP A 595 -18.76 -46.88 9.72
CA ASP A 595 -17.68 -46.89 10.71
C ASP A 595 -17.27 -45.44 11.06
N PRO A 596 -17.27 -45.02 12.34
CA PRO A 596 -16.77 -43.71 12.77
C PRO A 596 -15.34 -43.39 12.34
N GLN A 597 -14.48 -44.40 12.16
CA GLN A 597 -13.12 -44.22 11.66
C GLN A 597 -13.13 -43.87 10.16
N ALA A 598 -14.01 -44.48 9.36
CA ALA A 598 -14.13 -44.19 7.93
C ALA A 598 -14.53 -42.73 7.66
N TRP A 599 -15.37 -42.11 8.51
CA TRP A 599 -15.67 -40.67 8.42
C TRP A 599 -14.45 -39.79 8.73
N SER A 600 -13.57 -40.22 9.63
CA SER A 600 -12.32 -39.52 9.93
C SER A 600 -11.33 -39.64 8.77
N LEU A 601 -11.29 -40.81 8.13
CA LEU A 601 -10.51 -41.03 6.90
C LEU A 601 -11.05 -40.25 5.70
N ALA A 602 -12.36 -40.05 5.59
CA ALA A 602 -12.95 -39.24 4.53
C ALA A 602 -12.47 -37.79 4.59
N ARG A 603 -12.38 -37.21 5.79
CA ARG A 603 -11.81 -35.87 6.03
C ARG A 603 -10.31 -35.82 5.69
N LEU A 604 -9.55 -36.84 6.07
CA LEU A 604 -8.13 -36.95 5.73
C LEU A 604 -7.92 -37.09 4.21
N SER A 605 -8.78 -37.84 3.51
CA SER A 605 -8.81 -37.90 2.04
C SER A 605 -9.08 -36.54 1.38
N ALA A 606 -9.89 -35.67 1.99
CA ALA A 606 -10.11 -34.32 1.46
C ALA A 606 -8.84 -33.46 1.59
N GLN A 607 -8.19 -33.51 2.75
CA GLN A 607 -6.93 -32.79 3.01
C GLN A 607 -5.78 -33.28 2.10
N LEU A 608 -5.68 -34.59 1.85
CA LEU A 608 -4.70 -35.14 0.91
C LEU A 608 -4.94 -34.66 -0.54
N ALA A 609 -6.19 -34.57 -0.97
CA ALA A 609 -6.54 -34.11 -2.32
C ALA A 609 -6.26 -32.60 -2.56
N GLU A 610 -6.07 -31.81 -1.50
CA GLU A 610 -5.64 -30.40 -1.58
C GLU A 610 -4.11 -30.24 -1.66
N LEU A 611 -3.33 -31.31 -1.46
CA LEU A 611 -1.86 -31.25 -1.50
C LEU A 611 -1.32 -31.36 -2.93
N PRO A 612 -0.28 -30.59 -3.30
CA PRO A 612 0.32 -30.67 -4.63
C PRO A 612 0.98 -32.04 -4.88
N LEU A 613 0.90 -32.49 -6.13
CA LEU A 613 1.57 -33.71 -6.59
C LEU A 613 3.10 -33.62 -6.35
N PRO A 614 3.77 -34.71 -5.94
CA PRO A 614 3.25 -36.08 -5.81
C PRO A 614 2.64 -36.41 -4.44
N ILE A 615 2.47 -35.44 -3.53
CA ILE A 615 2.09 -35.72 -2.14
C ILE A 615 0.62 -36.17 -2.03
N GLY A 616 -0.28 -35.58 -2.82
CA GLY A 616 -1.69 -35.98 -2.88
C GLY A 616 -1.97 -37.37 -3.49
N ASP A 617 -0.99 -37.95 -4.18
CA ASP A 617 -1.06 -39.30 -4.80
C ASP A 617 -0.32 -40.37 -3.97
N ALA A 618 0.13 -40.04 -2.75
CA ALA A 618 0.87 -40.98 -1.91
C ALA A 618 -0.03 -42.06 -1.29
N GLU A 619 0.46 -43.29 -1.20
CA GLU A 619 -0.14 -44.33 -0.34
C GLU A 619 -0.02 -43.91 1.13
N VAL A 620 -1.16 -43.80 1.83
CA VAL A 620 -1.18 -43.39 3.24
C VAL A 620 -1.56 -44.58 4.13
N ARG A 621 -0.62 -44.94 5.01
CA ARG A 621 -0.78 -45.97 6.04
C ARG A 621 -1.10 -45.31 7.38
N LEU A 622 -2.09 -45.82 8.09
CA LEU A 622 -2.45 -45.40 9.44
C LEU A 622 -2.54 -46.62 10.36
N ASP A 623 -1.61 -46.71 11.31
CA ASP A 623 -1.61 -47.77 12.33
C ASP A 623 -2.54 -47.37 13.49
N THR A 624 -3.52 -48.21 13.82
CA THR A 624 -4.48 -47.98 14.91
C THR A 624 -4.49 -49.15 15.89
N PRO A 625 -5.01 -48.99 17.12
CA PRO A 625 -5.15 -50.10 18.09
C PRO A 625 -6.05 -51.26 17.62
N GLN A 626 -6.81 -51.07 16.54
CA GLN A 626 -7.76 -52.05 16.00
C GLN A 626 -7.29 -52.68 14.68
N GLY A 627 -6.19 -52.20 14.10
CA GLY A 627 -5.65 -52.68 12.83
C GLY A 627 -4.91 -51.60 12.05
N VAL A 628 -4.41 -51.97 10.87
CA VAL A 628 -3.79 -51.07 9.90
C VAL A 628 -4.83 -50.64 8.88
N TRP A 629 -4.93 -49.33 8.66
CA TRP A 629 -5.70 -48.73 7.57
C TRP A 629 -4.76 -48.33 6.44
N LEU A 630 -5.20 -48.59 5.21
CA LEU A 630 -4.47 -48.27 3.99
C LEU A 630 -5.35 -47.42 3.08
N LEU A 631 -4.85 -46.27 2.62
CA LEU A 631 -5.52 -45.40 1.66
C LEU A 631 -4.69 -45.31 0.37
N LEU A 632 -5.35 -45.50 -0.77
CA LEU A 632 -4.79 -45.32 -2.10
C LEU A 632 -5.63 -44.30 -2.90
N PRO A 633 -5.00 -43.41 -3.70
CA PRO A 633 -5.73 -42.48 -4.55
C PRO A 633 -6.53 -43.21 -5.63
N HIS A 634 -7.77 -42.77 -5.89
CA HIS A 634 -8.66 -43.34 -6.89
C HIS A 634 -9.71 -42.34 -7.36
N LEU A 635 -9.82 -42.10 -8.68
CA LEU A 635 -10.86 -41.30 -9.34
C LEU A 635 -11.22 -39.95 -8.67
N GLY A 636 -10.21 -39.20 -8.21
CA GLY A 636 -10.40 -37.91 -7.54
C GLY A 636 -10.93 -38.02 -6.10
N GLY A 637 -10.60 -39.13 -5.44
CA GLY A 637 -10.84 -39.48 -4.04
C GLY A 637 -9.82 -40.55 -3.60
N HIS A 638 -10.15 -41.34 -2.58
CA HIS A 638 -9.31 -42.45 -2.10
C HIS A 638 -10.14 -43.71 -1.87
N ARG A 639 -9.57 -44.88 -2.19
CA ARG A 639 -10.03 -46.18 -1.70
C ARG A 639 -9.32 -46.49 -0.38
N ALA A 640 -10.07 -46.92 0.62
CA ALA A 640 -9.56 -47.27 1.95
C ALA A 640 -9.86 -48.74 2.28
N ALA A 641 -8.88 -49.43 2.88
CA ALA A 641 -9.00 -50.80 3.36
C ALA A 641 -8.47 -50.93 4.79
N GLN A 642 -9.11 -51.79 5.59
CA GLN A 642 -8.67 -52.12 6.96
C GLN A 642 -8.22 -53.59 7.02
N GLY A 643 -7.06 -53.86 7.61
CA GLY A 643 -6.54 -55.20 7.90
C GLY A 643 -5.91 -55.27 9.29
N ARG A 644 -5.53 -56.46 9.76
CA ARG A 644 -4.81 -56.62 11.04
C ARG A 644 -3.34 -56.19 10.92
N ASP A 645 -2.78 -56.36 9.73
CA ASP A 645 -1.48 -55.86 9.30
C ASP A 645 -1.59 -55.22 7.91
N ILE A 646 -0.46 -54.69 7.42
CA ILE A 646 -0.40 -54.01 6.12
C ILE A 646 -0.52 -54.95 4.92
N GLU A 647 -0.14 -56.24 5.06
CA GLU A 647 -0.27 -57.21 3.98
C GLU A 647 -1.73 -57.63 3.82
N GLU A 648 -2.46 -57.83 4.91
CA GLU A 648 -3.91 -58.07 4.89
C GLU A 648 -4.67 -56.85 4.35
N ALA A 649 -4.32 -55.62 4.77
CA ALA A 649 -4.96 -54.41 4.26
C ALA A 649 -4.71 -54.21 2.75
N ARG A 650 -3.49 -54.51 2.27
CA ARG A 650 -3.13 -54.46 0.84
C ARG A 650 -3.79 -55.57 0.03
N ALA A 651 -3.91 -56.79 0.58
CA ALA A 651 -4.61 -57.89 -0.08
C ALA A 651 -6.11 -57.61 -0.23
N ARG A 652 -6.76 -57.04 0.80
CA ARG A 652 -8.15 -56.58 0.73
C ARG A 652 -8.35 -55.46 -0.29
N MET A 653 -7.34 -54.61 -0.50
CA MET A 653 -7.40 -53.54 -1.52
C MET A 653 -7.54 -54.09 -2.96
N SER A 654 -7.07 -55.32 -3.23
CA SER A 654 -7.33 -56.04 -4.49
C SER A 654 -8.73 -56.67 -4.58
N ASP A 655 -9.51 -56.71 -3.49
CA ASP A 655 -10.90 -57.19 -3.48
C ASP A 655 -11.93 -56.08 -3.79
N PHE A 656 -11.47 -54.86 -4.10
CA PHE A 656 -12.36 -53.83 -4.64
C PHE A 656 -12.86 -54.23 -6.04
N PRO A 657 -14.18 -54.18 -6.31
CA PRO A 657 -14.68 -54.28 -7.67
C PRO A 657 -14.14 -53.10 -8.51
N GLU A 658 -13.82 -53.36 -9.77
CA GLU A 658 -13.40 -52.34 -10.75
C GLU A 658 -14.54 -51.37 -11.08
#